data_AF-U6DBL6-F1
#
_entry.id   AF-U6DBL6-F1
#
_cell.length_a   1.000
_cell.length_b   1.000
_cell.length_c   1.000
_cell.angle_alpha   90.00
_cell.angle_beta   90.00
_cell.angle_gamma   90.00
#
_symmetry.space_group_name_H-M   'P 1'
#
loop_
_entity.id
_entity.type
_entity.pdbx_description
1 polymer ?
#
loop_
_entity_poly.entity_id
_entity_poly.type
_entity_poly.pdbx_seq_one_letter_code
_entity_poly.pdbx_strand_id
1 'polypeptide(L)'
;ATAKLPERENARSLTPIATFWCKLHNRSGFEKHRYSSAEIRKQFTLPPNLGQYHRQSISTSGFPSLQLPQFYDPVEPVDFEGLLMTQLNRLDAELAQELGDFTEDDLDVAFTPKECRTLQPSLPEEGVELDPHVRDCVQTYIREWLIVNQKNQGSPEIGGFKKSGSRRDFHKTLQKQTFESESLEGREPSTQARPRHLNVLCDVTGKGPLTACGFDLRSLPPDPRLENLLQQVSAEDFEKQNEEARRTNRQAELFALYPSVDEEDAVEIRPVPECPKEHLGNRILVKVLTLKFEIEIEPLFASIALYDVKERKKISENFHCDLNSDQFRGFLRAYTPSVAPSSQARSAVFSVTYPSSDIYLVVKIEKVLQQGEIGDCAEPYVVIKEGDGGKSKEKIEKLKLQAEAFCQRLGKYRMPFAWAPISLTSFFNVSTLDREVTDVESMVGRGSMGERRTLSQTRRLSERALSLEENGVGSNYKTTTMTVNSFFKQEGDRLSDEDLFKFLADYKRSSSLQRRVKSIPGLLRLEISPAPEIISGSLTPEMLPVKPFPETRTRPHKEILEFPIREVYVPHTVYRNLLYVYPQRLNFTNKLASARNITVKIQFMCGEDTSNAMPVIFGKSTGPEFLQEVYTAVTYHNKSPDFYEEVKIKLPAKLTVNHHLLFTFYHISCQQKQGTSVESLLGYSWLPILLSERLQTGSYCLPVALEKLPPNYSMHSAEKVPSQNPPIKWAEGHKGVFNIEVQAVSSVHTQDNHLEKFFTLCHSLENQVTFPIRVLDQKISETALEHELKLSLICLNSSRLEPLVLFLHLVLDKLFQLSVQPMVIAGQTANFSQFAFESVVAIANSLHNSNDLAKDQHGRNCLLASYVHYVFRLPEPPRDPPKSGGTAALPDPRYHTYGRTSAAAVSSKLLQARVMSSSNPDLAGTHCAADEENSDRSC
;
A
#
# COMPACT_ATOMS: atom_id res chain seq x y z
N ALA A 1 -33.98 11.06 -33.27
CA ALA A 1 -34.32 9.64 -33.40
C ALA A 1 -34.00 8.96 -32.08
N THR A 2 -35.04 8.46 -31.41
CA THR A 2 -35.01 7.76 -30.14
C THR A 2 -34.23 6.46 -30.21
N ALA A 3 -33.25 6.27 -29.33
CA ALA A 3 -32.69 4.96 -28.99
C ALA A 3 -32.68 4.82 -27.46
N LYS A 4 -33.51 3.89 -26.98
CA LYS A 4 -33.65 3.48 -25.58
C LYS A 4 -32.35 2.81 -25.12
N LEU A 5 -31.77 3.30 -24.02
CA LEU A 5 -30.78 2.58 -23.21
C LEU A 5 -31.50 1.55 -22.33
N PRO A 6 -31.00 0.31 -22.19
CA PRO A 6 -31.53 -0.63 -21.21
C PRO A 6 -30.91 -0.31 -19.83
N GLU A 7 -31.63 0.45 -19.02
CA GLU A 7 -31.42 0.53 -17.57
C GLU A 7 -31.91 -0.79 -16.96
N ARG A 8 -30.99 -1.70 -16.58
CA ARG A 8 -31.17 -2.59 -15.41
C ARG A 8 -29.99 -3.49 -15.04
N GLU A 9 -28.94 -3.62 -15.85
CA GLU A 9 -27.80 -4.52 -15.50
C GLU A 9 -26.54 -3.80 -14.98
N ASN A 10 -26.39 -2.48 -15.16
CA ASN A 10 -25.21 -1.74 -14.70
C ASN A 10 -25.29 -1.12 -13.28
N ALA A 11 -26.39 -1.33 -12.55
CA ALA A 11 -26.55 -0.74 -11.21
C ALA A 11 -25.83 -1.53 -10.08
N ARG A 12 -25.41 -2.78 -10.34
CA ARG A 12 -24.69 -3.62 -9.36
C ARG A 12 -23.16 -3.42 -9.38
N SER A 13 -22.60 -2.77 -10.39
CA SER A 13 -21.15 -2.49 -10.49
C SER A 13 -20.75 -1.11 -9.97
N LEU A 14 -21.71 -0.18 -9.80
CA LEU A 14 -21.46 1.19 -9.33
C LEU A 14 -21.62 1.38 -7.81
N THR A 15 -22.26 0.44 -7.13
CA THR A 15 -22.56 0.47 -5.70
C THR A 15 -21.30 0.58 -4.82
N PRO A 16 -20.21 -0.19 -5.05
CA PRO A 16 -19.01 -0.14 -4.21
C PRO A 16 -18.20 1.15 -4.40
N ILE A 17 -18.21 1.71 -5.61
CA ILE A 17 -17.54 2.98 -5.95
C ILE A 17 -18.27 4.14 -5.28
N ALA A 18 -19.61 4.14 -5.35
CA ALA A 18 -20.43 5.08 -4.59
C ALA A 18 -20.17 4.95 -3.09
N THR A 19 -19.98 3.75 -2.54
CA THR A 19 -19.59 3.54 -1.14
C THR A 19 -18.20 4.07 -0.83
N PHE A 20 -17.19 3.85 -1.69
CA PHE A 20 -15.84 4.40 -1.53
C PHE A 20 -15.88 5.93 -1.48
N TRP A 21 -16.58 6.56 -2.43
CA TRP A 21 -16.72 8.01 -2.47
C TRP A 21 -17.62 8.58 -1.37
N CYS A 22 -18.69 7.89 -0.96
CA CYS A 22 -19.50 8.28 0.20
C CYS A 22 -18.69 8.21 1.49
N LYS A 23 -17.85 7.17 1.66
CA LYS A 23 -16.94 7.06 2.82
C LYS A 23 -15.88 8.15 2.80
N LEU A 24 -15.29 8.44 1.63
CA LEU A 24 -14.37 9.55 1.45
C LEU A 24 -15.05 10.88 1.79
N HIS A 25 -16.28 11.10 1.31
CA HIS A 25 -17.08 12.31 1.54
C HIS A 25 -17.43 12.51 3.02
N ASN A 26 -17.90 11.46 3.71
CA ASN A 26 -18.20 11.49 5.15
C ASN A 26 -16.94 11.71 6.00
N ARG A 27 -15.77 11.21 5.58
CA ARG A 27 -14.48 11.48 6.27
C ARG A 27 -13.89 12.84 5.97
N SER A 28 -14.08 13.34 4.76
CA SER A 28 -13.41 14.54 4.27
C SER A 28 -14.12 15.84 4.69
N GLY A 29 -15.23 15.75 5.43
CA GLY A 29 -15.96 16.94 5.89
C GLY A 29 -16.32 17.90 4.75
N PHE A 30 -16.41 17.41 3.50
CA PHE A 30 -16.94 18.20 2.41
C PHE A 30 -18.45 18.35 2.67
N GLU A 31 -18.81 19.37 3.44
CA GLU A 31 -20.14 19.99 3.32
C GLU A 31 -20.24 20.57 1.91
N LYS A 32 -20.54 19.72 0.92
CA LYS A 32 -21.43 20.20 -0.13
C LYS A 32 -22.78 20.33 0.55
N HIS A 33 -23.14 21.58 0.87
CA HIS A 33 -24.53 22.01 0.87
C HIS A 33 -25.28 21.21 -0.21
N ARG A 34 -26.33 20.49 0.18
CA ARG A 34 -27.15 19.66 -0.72
C ARG A 34 -27.65 20.54 -1.87
N TYR A 35 -26.89 20.63 -2.95
CA TYR A 35 -27.37 21.25 -4.18
C TYR A 35 -28.33 20.24 -4.82
N SER A 36 -29.59 20.66 -4.96
CA SER A 36 -30.62 19.89 -5.62
C SER A 36 -30.22 19.58 -7.06
N SER A 37 -30.61 18.41 -7.54
CA SER A 37 -30.41 17.89 -8.91
C SER A 37 -30.83 18.86 -10.03
N ALA A 38 -31.59 19.92 -9.70
CA ALA A 38 -32.02 20.98 -10.59
C ALA A 38 -30.94 22.03 -10.91
N GLU A 39 -30.00 22.31 -10.01
CA GLU A 39 -28.97 23.34 -10.22
C GLU A 39 -27.78 22.84 -11.04
N ILE A 40 -27.48 21.54 -10.93
CA ILE A 40 -26.46 20.87 -11.76
C ILE A 40 -26.88 20.89 -13.24
N ARG A 41 -28.18 20.81 -13.57
CA ARG A 41 -28.64 20.86 -14.96
C ARG A 41 -28.49 22.24 -15.61
N LYS A 42 -28.51 23.33 -14.83
CA LYS A 42 -28.34 24.70 -15.35
C LYS A 42 -26.89 25.03 -15.70
N GLN A 43 -25.91 24.40 -15.06
CA GLN A 43 -24.49 24.68 -15.31
C GLN A 43 -23.89 23.90 -16.50
N PHE A 44 -24.55 22.85 -16.99
CA PHE A 44 -24.02 21.96 -18.03
C PHE A 44 -24.66 22.11 -19.42
N THR A 45 -25.64 23.03 -19.63
CA THR A 45 -26.40 23.12 -20.90
C THR A 45 -26.12 24.32 -21.81
N LEU A 46 -25.11 25.16 -21.55
CA LEU A 46 -24.81 26.29 -22.45
C LEU A 46 -23.37 26.25 -22.98
N PRO A 47 -23.17 26.13 -24.31
CA PRO A 47 -21.86 26.31 -24.93
C PRO A 47 -21.52 27.81 -25.07
N PRO A 48 -20.23 28.18 -25.20
CA PRO A 48 -19.80 29.56 -25.23
C PRO A 48 -19.92 30.14 -26.64
N ASN A 49 -20.57 31.29 -26.83
CA ASN A 49 -20.17 32.26 -27.87
C ASN A 49 -20.83 33.64 -27.75
N LEU A 50 -19.95 34.64 -27.94
CA LEU A 50 -20.07 36.00 -28.48
C LEU A 50 -21.42 36.76 -28.49
N GLY A 51 -21.33 38.01 -28.00
CA GLY A 51 -21.76 39.18 -28.78
C GLY A 51 -23.13 39.79 -28.44
N GLN A 52 -23.11 40.94 -27.77
CA GLN A 52 -24.21 41.92 -27.82
C GLN A 52 -24.40 42.41 -29.27
N TYR A 53 -25.65 42.68 -29.71
CA TYR A 53 -26.06 44.00 -30.22
C TYR A 53 -27.60 44.10 -30.42
N HIS A 54 -28.14 45.16 -29.80
CA HIS A 54 -29.25 46.05 -30.16
C HIS A 54 -30.49 45.60 -30.96
N ARG A 55 -31.66 46.01 -30.43
CA ARG A 55 -32.50 47.01 -31.14
C ARG A 55 -33.45 47.77 -30.21
N GLN A 56 -33.46 49.09 -30.34
CA GLN A 56 -34.50 49.99 -29.84
C GLN A 56 -35.72 50.01 -30.78
N SER A 57 -36.88 50.33 -30.18
CA SER A 57 -37.90 51.29 -30.67
C SER A 57 -39.05 50.86 -31.61
N ILE A 58 -40.27 50.93 -31.03
CA ILE A 58 -41.53 51.61 -31.47
C ILE A 58 -42.59 50.88 -32.34
N SER A 59 -43.85 50.99 -31.85
CA SER A 59 -45.18 51.08 -32.51
C SER A 59 -46.05 49.84 -32.85
N THR A 60 -47.13 49.72 -32.05
CA THR A 60 -48.58 49.51 -32.37
C THR A 60 -49.09 48.48 -33.40
N SER A 61 -49.88 47.53 -32.84
CA SER A 61 -51.21 47.01 -33.21
C SER A 61 -51.48 46.24 -34.53
N GLY A 62 -51.98 44.99 -34.40
CA GLY A 62 -52.89 44.39 -35.39
C GLY A 62 -52.98 42.84 -35.49
N PHE A 63 -53.51 42.14 -34.48
CA PHE A 63 -54.24 40.82 -34.48
C PHE A 63 -53.67 39.55 -35.20
N PRO A 64 -54.23 38.33 -34.99
CA PRO A 64 -54.15 37.50 -33.77
C PRO A 64 -53.73 36.03 -34.06
N SER A 65 -53.13 35.31 -33.10
CA SER A 65 -53.24 33.83 -33.07
C SER A 65 -53.01 33.22 -31.68
N LEU A 66 -54.07 32.54 -31.22
CA LEU A 66 -54.16 31.40 -30.31
C LEU A 66 -53.47 31.46 -28.94
N GLN A 67 -54.33 31.61 -27.91
CA GLN A 67 -54.05 31.38 -26.50
C GLN A 67 -53.49 29.96 -26.26
N LEU A 68 -52.33 29.91 -25.60
CA LEU A 68 -51.86 28.76 -24.83
C LEU A 68 -51.89 29.18 -23.34
N PRO A 69 -52.38 28.35 -22.39
CA PRO A 69 -52.53 28.76 -20.98
C PRO A 69 -51.17 29.07 -20.33
N GLN A 70 -51.17 30.00 -19.37
CA GLN A 70 -50.02 30.29 -18.51
C GLN A 70 -49.47 29.00 -17.91
N PHE A 71 -48.18 28.76 -18.12
CA PHE A 71 -47.43 27.69 -17.48
C PHE A 71 -47.59 27.79 -15.96
N TYR A 72 -47.88 26.63 -15.36
CA TYR A 72 -47.87 26.39 -13.92
C TYR A 72 -46.54 26.89 -13.35
N ASP A 73 -46.59 27.86 -12.43
CA ASP A 73 -45.43 28.18 -11.59
C ASP A 73 -45.21 26.97 -10.67
N PRO A 74 -44.07 26.26 -10.74
CA PRO A 74 -43.83 25.13 -9.85
C PRO A 74 -43.68 25.67 -8.43
N VAL A 75 -44.69 25.43 -7.58
CA VAL A 75 -44.56 25.64 -6.14
C VAL A 75 -43.38 24.79 -5.68
N GLU A 76 -42.31 25.44 -5.20
CA GLU A 76 -41.19 24.75 -4.58
C GLU A 76 -41.73 23.88 -3.45
N PRO A 77 -41.43 22.57 -3.43
CA PRO A 77 -41.79 21.74 -2.30
C PRO A 77 -41.13 22.34 -1.06
N VAL A 78 -41.93 22.52 0.00
CA VAL A 78 -41.46 23.02 1.29
C VAL A 78 -40.23 22.20 1.68
N ASP A 79 -39.13 22.88 2.02
CA ASP A 79 -37.96 22.26 2.63
C ASP A 79 -38.38 21.71 3.99
N PHE A 80 -38.92 20.49 3.97
CA PHE A 80 -39.50 19.86 5.14
C PHE A 80 -38.46 19.73 6.25
N GLU A 81 -37.20 19.47 5.92
CA GLU A 81 -36.11 19.32 6.88
C GLU A 81 -35.74 20.68 7.50
N GLY A 82 -35.61 21.72 6.68
CA GLY A 82 -35.40 23.10 7.16
C GLY A 82 -36.58 23.61 8.01
N LEU A 83 -37.82 23.31 7.61
CA LEU A 83 -39.02 23.69 8.36
C LEU A 83 -39.15 22.89 9.67
N LEU A 84 -38.82 21.59 9.66
CA LEU A 84 -38.81 20.73 10.84
C LEU A 84 -37.75 21.20 11.84
N MET A 85 -36.53 21.49 11.40
CA MET A 85 -35.45 22.00 12.27
C MET A 85 -35.77 23.38 12.83
N THR A 86 -36.46 24.23 12.06
CA THR A 86 -36.91 25.55 12.54
C THR A 86 -38.08 25.44 13.52
N GLN A 87 -38.93 24.42 13.39
CA GLN A 87 -40.04 24.12 14.30
C GLN A 87 -39.58 23.38 15.57
N LEU A 88 -38.65 22.44 15.46
CA LEU A 88 -38.00 21.72 16.58
C LEU A 88 -37.26 22.70 17.51
N ASN A 89 -36.56 23.69 16.94
CA ASN A 89 -35.94 24.76 17.71
C ASN A 89 -36.95 25.70 18.41
N ARG A 90 -38.26 25.60 18.09
CA ARG A 90 -39.33 26.44 18.64
C ARG A 90 -40.29 25.68 19.56
N LEU A 91 -40.21 24.36 19.64
CA LEU A 91 -41.14 23.52 20.42
C LEU A 91 -40.48 23.02 21.71
N ASP A 92 -41.33 22.75 22.71
CA ASP A 92 -40.96 22.35 24.07
C ASP A 92 -40.12 21.06 24.08
N ALA A 93 -39.13 20.99 24.97
CA ALA A 93 -38.11 19.95 25.01
C ALA A 93 -38.69 18.52 25.17
N GLU A 94 -39.90 18.40 25.70
CA GLU A 94 -40.61 17.13 25.86
C GLU A 94 -41.09 16.53 24.52
N LEU A 95 -41.46 17.35 23.53
CA LEU A 95 -41.92 16.84 22.22
C LEU A 95 -40.73 16.43 21.32
N ALA A 96 -39.57 17.07 21.48
CA ALA A 96 -38.32 16.68 20.83
C ALA A 96 -37.87 15.28 21.29
N GLN A 97 -38.11 14.95 22.55
CA GLN A 97 -37.82 13.64 23.13
C GLN A 97 -38.76 12.53 22.62
N GLU A 98 -40.02 12.85 22.28
CA GLU A 98 -40.98 11.91 21.66
C GLU A 98 -40.70 11.61 20.18
N LEU A 99 -40.08 12.54 19.45
CA LEU A 99 -39.77 12.40 18.01
C LEU A 99 -38.47 11.61 17.72
N GLY A 100 -37.73 11.22 18.77
CA GLY A 100 -36.45 10.53 18.67
C GLY A 100 -35.33 11.49 18.33
N ASP A 101 -34.36 11.63 19.24
CA ASP A 101 -33.14 12.38 18.99
C ASP A 101 -32.45 11.82 17.74
N PHE A 102 -32.43 12.58 16.64
CA PHE A 102 -31.40 12.40 15.63
C PHE A 102 -30.10 12.86 16.28
N THR A 103 -29.36 11.94 16.91
CA THR A 103 -28.04 12.25 17.45
C THR A 103 -27.18 12.78 16.31
N GLU A 104 -26.55 13.96 16.49
CA GLU A 104 -25.49 14.42 15.58
C GLU A 104 -24.51 13.26 15.36
N ASP A 105 -24.05 13.06 14.12
CA ASP A 105 -23.06 12.03 13.78
C ASP A 105 -21.76 12.30 14.57
N ASP A 106 -21.69 11.76 15.78
CA ASP A 106 -20.62 12.00 16.73
C ASP A 106 -19.38 11.19 16.29
N LEU A 107 -18.64 11.77 15.34
CA LEU A 107 -17.40 11.23 14.78
C LEU A 107 -16.26 11.46 15.77
N ASP A 108 -15.65 10.39 16.24
CA ASP A 108 -14.43 10.41 17.03
C ASP A 108 -13.22 10.11 16.14
N VAL A 109 -12.25 11.02 16.11
CA VAL A 109 -11.04 10.91 15.28
C VAL A 109 -9.88 10.47 16.16
N ALA A 110 -9.46 9.22 16.01
CA ALA A 110 -8.37 8.62 16.77
C ALA A 110 -7.11 8.46 15.92
N PHE A 111 -5.98 8.91 16.45
CA PHE A 111 -4.65 8.61 15.91
C PHE A 111 -4.11 7.37 16.61
N THR A 112 -3.88 6.30 15.83
CA THR A 112 -3.36 5.04 16.36
C THR A 112 -1.97 4.79 15.78
N PRO A 113 -0.94 4.58 16.61
CA PRO A 113 0.40 4.30 16.09
C PRO A 113 0.39 3.01 15.27
N LYS A 114 1.17 2.99 14.19
CA LYS A 114 1.35 1.78 13.39
C LYS A 114 2.03 0.70 14.23
N GLU A 115 1.50 -0.51 14.15
CA GLU A 115 2.15 -1.64 14.79
C GLU A 115 3.51 -1.92 14.13
N CYS A 116 4.58 -1.57 14.84
CA CYS A 116 5.93 -1.75 14.35
C CYS A 116 6.50 -3.07 14.90
N ARG A 117 6.64 -4.06 14.01
CA ARG A 117 7.18 -5.39 14.33
C ARG A 117 8.65 -5.35 14.81
N THR A 118 9.40 -4.34 14.40
CA THR A 118 10.81 -4.14 14.78
C THR A 118 10.94 -3.28 16.04
N LEU A 119 12.09 -3.33 16.72
CA LEU A 119 12.38 -2.46 17.87
C LEU A 119 12.29 -0.97 17.48
N GLN A 120 12.75 -0.66 16.28
CA GLN A 120 12.70 0.67 15.67
C GLN A 120 12.12 0.57 14.25
N PRO A 121 11.39 1.58 13.76
CA PRO A 121 10.91 1.60 12.39
C PRO A 121 12.09 1.55 11.41
N SER A 122 11.87 0.94 10.25
CA SER A 122 12.84 1.02 9.15
C SER A 122 12.90 2.46 8.65
N LEU A 123 14.07 3.08 8.77
CA LEU A 123 14.32 4.46 8.38
C LEU A 123 15.60 4.56 7.55
N PRO A 124 15.71 5.57 6.68
CA PRO A 124 16.97 5.91 6.04
C PRO A 124 18.03 6.38 7.06
N GLU A 125 19.27 6.56 6.61
CA GLU A 125 20.38 6.98 7.47
C GLU A 125 20.08 8.31 8.21
N GLU A 126 20.39 8.37 9.52
CA GLU A 126 20.18 9.58 10.33
C GLU A 126 21.02 10.76 9.84
N GLY A 127 20.43 11.96 9.84
CA GLY A 127 21.12 13.21 9.50
C GLY A 127 21.28 13.48 7.99
N VAL A 128 20.74 12.62 7.12
CA VAL A 128 20.76 12.84 5.66
C VAL A 128 19.62 13.76 5.22
N GLU A 129 19.93 14.75 4.38
CA GLU A 129 18.92 15.57 3.72
C GLU A 129 18.18 14.74 2.66
N LEU A 130 16.94 14.35 2.96
CA LEU A 130 16.11 13.53 2.09
C LEU A 130 15.49 14.36 0.95
N ASP A 131 15.58 13.82 -0.27
CA ASP A 131 14.81 14.31 -1.41
C ASP A 131 13.30 14.21 -1.12
N PRO A 132 12.46 15.12 -1.67
CA PRO A 132 11.02 15.15 -1.36
C PRO A 132 10.32 13.81 -1.55
N HIS A 133 10.61 13.13 -2.66
CA HIS A 133 10.05 11.80 -2.95
C HIS A 133 10.34 10.78 -1.85
N VAL A 134 11.59 10.74 -1.39
CA VAL A 134 12.02 9.83 -0.33
C VAL A 134 11.35 10.21 0.99
N ARG A 135 11.24 11.51 1.26
CA ARG A 135 10.55 12.04 2.44
C ARG A 135 9.08 11.64 2.46
N ASP A 136 8.37 11.75 1.34
CA ASP A 136 6.96 11.38 1.24
C ASP A 136 6.76 9.88 1.43
N CYS A 137 7.63 9.05 0.85
CA CYS A 137 7.66 7.61 1.09
C CYS A 137 7.82 7.31 2.59
N VAL A 138 8.86 7.86 3.21
CA VAL A 138 9.16 7.64 4.63
C VAL A 138 8.02 8.13 5.52
N GLN A 139 7.50 9.34 5.28
CA GLN A 139 6.36 9.90 6.00
C GLN A 139 5.15 8.98 5.90
N THR A 140 4.82 8.51 4.69
CA THR A 140 3.70 7.58 4.47
C THR A 140 3.87 6.30 5.27
N TYR A 141 5.09 5.75 5.38
CA TYR A 141 5.36 4.51 6.11
C TYR A 141 5.33 4.67 7.63
N ILE A 142 5.78 5.81 8.18
CA ILE A 142 5.80 6.04 9.64
C ILE A 142 4.55 6.71 10.19
N ARG A 143 3.74 7.35 9.34
CA ARG A 143 2.53 8.09 9.77
C ARG A 143 1.59 7.17 10.53
N GLU A 144 1.05 7.65 11.64
CA GLU A 144 0.03 6.93 12.41
C GLU A 144 -1.20 6.63 11.55
N TRP A 145 -2.01 5.66 11.94
CA TRP A 145 -3.32 5.44 11.34
C TRP A 145 -4.29 6.53 11.80
N LEU A 146 -5.06 7.08 10.87
CA LEU A 146 -6.20 7.95 11.19
C LEU A 146 -7.45 7.09 11.14
N ILE A 147 -8.00 6.77 12.31
CA ILE A 147 -9.22 6.00 12.46
C ILE A 147 -10.33 6.99 12.84
N VAL A 148 -11.46 6.91 12.15
CA VAL A 148 -12.63 7.75 12.41
C VAL A 148 -13.73 6.80 12.84
N ASN A 149 -14.01 6.81 14.13
CA ASN A 149 -15.02 6.00 14.77
C ASN A 149 -16.35 6.77 14.80
N GLN A 150 -17.46 6.10 14.56
CA GLN A 150 -18.77 6.66 14.89
C GLN A 150 -19.13 6.14 16.28
N LYS A 151 -19.32 7.02 17.27
CA LYS A 151 -19.60 6.60 18.66
C LYS A 151 -20.81 5.67 18.80
N ASN A 152 -21.75 5.74 17.86
CA ASN A 152 -22.99 4.94 17.88
C ASN A 152 -22.87 3.58 17.17
N GLN A 153 -21.74 3.24 16.54
CA GLN A 153 -21.61 2.05 15.68
C GLN A 153 -21.24 0.76 16.43
N GLY A 154 -21.51 0.68 17.73
CA GLY A 154 -21.21 -0.49 18.55
C GLY A 154 -21.99 -0.59 19.87
N SER A 155 -22.96 0.29 20.12
CA SER A 155 -23.84 0.14 21.27
C SER A 155 -25.05 -0.71 20.87
N PRO A 156 -25.23 -1.93 21.41
CA PRO A 156 -26.46 -2.69 21.20
C PRO A 156 -27.69 -2.00 21.81
N GLU A 157 -27.52 -0.86 22.50
CA GLU A 157 -28.59 -0.17 23.22
C GLU A 157 -29.37 0.86 22.41
N ILE A 158 -29.01 1.14 21.14
CA ILE A 158 -29.76 2.10 20.30
C ILE A 158 -30.63 1.39 19.23
N GLY A 159 -30.36 0.12 18.92
CA GLY A 159 -31.21 -0.70 18.05
C GLY A 159 -32.30 -1.49 18.78
N GLY A 160 -32.22 -1.58 20.11
CA GLY A 160 -33.30 -2.06 20.93
C GLY A 160 -34.16 -0.90 21.39
N PHE A 161 -35.34 -0.70 20.79
CA PHE A 161 -36.47 -0.24 21.60
C PHE A 161 -36.42 -1.09 22.86
N LYS A 162 -36.10 -0.46 24.00
CA LYS A 162 -36.01 -1.16 25.29
C LYS A 162 -37.14 -2.16 25.30
N LYS A 163 -36.83 -3.44 25.50
CA LYS A 163 -37.81 -4.48 25.85
C LYS A 163 -38.41 -4.11 27.21
N SER A 164 -39.10 -2.97 27.28
CA SER A 164 -40.20 -2.75 28.18
C SER A 164 -41.23 -3.80 27.82
N GLY A 165 -41.75 -4.47 28.84
CA GLY A 165 -42.39 -5.76 28.78
C GLY A 165 -43.43 -5.92 27.67
N SER A 166 -43.68 -7.19 27.33
CA SER A 166 -44.74 -7.70 26.46
C SER A 166 -45.68 -6.60 25.97
N ARG A 167 -45.57 -6.24 24.69
CA ARG A 167 -46.36 -5.22 23.96
C ARG A 167 -47.89 -5.41 24.06
N ARG A 168 -48.35 -6.42 24.82
CA ARG A 168 -49.74 -6.66 25.20
C ARG A 168 -50.20 -5.82 26.39
N ASP A 169 -49.33 -5.28 27.23
CA ASP A 169 -49.73 -4.57 28.46
C ASP A 169 -49.45 -3.05 28.46
N PHE A 170 -48.89 -2.49 27.39
CA PHE A 170 -48.54 -1.05 27.30
C PHE A 170 -49.77 -0.12 27.44
N HIS A 171 -50.96 -0.62 27.11
CA HIS A 171 -52.22 0.09 27.31
C HIS A 171 -52.62 0.22 28.80
N LYS A 172 -51.99 -0.53 29.71
CA LYS A 172 -52.23 -0.46 31.16
C LYS A 172 -51.38 0.61 31.85
N THR A 173 -50.29 1.05 31.21
CA THR A 173 -49.37 2.07 31.74
C THR A 173 -49.58 3.46 31.14
N LEU A 174 -50.41 3.60 30.10
CA LEU A 174 -50.84 4.91 29.61
C LEU A 174 -51.76 5.57 30.65
N GLN A 175 -51.46 6.82 31.01
CA GLN A 175 -52.31 7.60 31.91
C GLN A 175 -53.72 7.70 31.30
N LYS A 176 -54.73 7.27 32.04
CA LYS A 176 -56.13 7.36 31.62
C LYS A 176 -56.48 8.84 31.48
N GLN A 177 -56.70 9.32 30.25
CA GLN A 177 -57.20 10.68 30.03
C GLN A 177 -58.64 10.76 30.57
N THR A 178 -58.80 11.36 31.75
CA THR A 178 -60.10 11.74 32.29
C THR A 178 -60.51 13.08 31.68
N PHE A 179 -61.62 13.08 30.94
CA PHE A 179 -62.24 14.31 30.47
C PHE A 179 -63.11 14.88 31.59
N GLU A 180 -62.85 16.13 31.99
CA GLU A 180 -63.74 16.88 32.87
C GLU A 180 -64.97 17.34 32.07
N SER A 181 -66.15 16.91 32.50
CA SER A 181 -67.44 17.49 32.06
C SER A 181 -68.09 18.09 33.31
N GLU A 182 -68.12 19.42 33.37
CA GLU A 182 -68.66 20.14 34.52
C GLU A 182 -70.19 20.02 34.59
N SER A 183 -70.69 19.35 35.62
CA SER A 183 -72.04 19.60 36.16
C SER A 183 -72.04 19.43 37.69
N LEU A 184 -71.85 20.58 38.34
CA LEU A 184 -72.41 21.07 39.60
C LEU A 184 -72.76 20.11 40.76
N GLU A 185 -72.19 20.51 41.91
CA GLU A 185 -72.63 20.38 43.31
C GLU A 185 -72.16 19.16 44.12
N GLY A 186 -71.29 19.44 45.11
CA GLY A 186 -71.46 18.83 46.43
C GLY A 186 -70.22 18.51 47.24
N ARG A 187 -69.71 19.53 47.95
CA ARG A 187 -69.23 19.45 49.36
C ARG A 187 -67.76 19.07 49.62
N GLU A 188 -66.97 20.13 49.83
CA GLU A 188 -65.77 20.20 50.69
C GLU A 188 -66.04 19.75 52.15
N PRO A 189 -64.97 19.41 52.92
CA PRO A 189 -64.64 20.33 54.01
C PRO A 189 -63.15 20.58 54.27
N SER A 190 -62.77 21.86 54.15
CA SER A 190 -62.09 22.68 55.16
C SER A 190 -60.61 22.43 55.48
N THR A 191 -59.75 23.44 55.32
CA THR A 191 -59.38 24.38 56.40
C THR A 191 -58.39 25.49 55.94
N GLN A 192 -58.83 26.75 56.11
CA GLN A 192 -58.15 27.95 56.66
C GLN A 192 -56.72 28.35 56.20
N ALA A 193 -56.33 29.62 56.02
CA ALA A 193 -56.99 30.94 55.96
C ALA A 193 -55.93 32.06 55.69
N ARG A 194 -56.25 32.99 54.74
CA ARG A 194 -56.10 34.48 54.79
C ARG A 194 -54.71 35.18 54.73
N PRO A 195 -54.61 36.53 54.50
CA PRO A 195 -55.35 37.45 53.59
C PRO A 195 -54.54 38.62 52.93
N ARG A 196 -55.25 39.44 52.09
CA ARG A 196 -55.14 40.90 51.73
C ARG A 196 -54.53 41.24 50.35
N HIS A 197 -55.00 42.19 49.53
CA HIS A 197 -56.24 42.98 49.32
C HIS A 197 -56.01 43.86 48.06
N LEU A 198 -57.03 44.20 47.26
CA LEU A 198 -57.30 45.58 46.76
C LEU A 198 -58.62 45.68 45.96
N ASN A 199 -59.43 46.67 46.33
CA ASN A 199 -60.72 47.08 45.74
C ASN A 199 -60.52 48.11 44.61
N VAL A 200 -61.48 48.24 43.68
CA VAL A 200 -62.15 49.53 43.29
C VAL A 200 -63.53 49.21 42.69
N LEU A 201 -64.54 50.03 43.01
CA LEU A 201 -65.96 49.96 42.63
C LEU A 201 -66.37 51.24 41.85
N CYS A 202 -67.34 51.09 40.91
CA CYS A 202 -68.37 51.99 40.30
C CYS A 202 -68.26 53.54 40.33
N ASP A 203 -68.82 54.32 39.40
CA ASP A 203 -70.18 54.24 38.80
C ASP A 203 -70.41 55.27 37.65
N VAL A 204 -71.63 55.24 37.06
CA VAL A 204 -72.41 56.32 36.36
C VAL A 204 -72.76 56.11 34.86
N THR A 205 -73.99 55.61 34.66
CA THR A 205 -75.10 56.04 33.77
C THR A 205 -74.91 57.03 32.58
N GLY A 206 -75.47 56.64 31.42
CA GLY A 206 -76.46 57.46 30.69
C GLY A 206 -76.06 58.14 29.35
N LYS A 207 -76.94 57.92 28.34
CA LYS A 207 -77.17 58.66 27.07
C LYS A 207 -76.39 58.19 25.81
N GLY A 208 -77.16 57.75 24.79
CA GLY A 208 -76.74 57.37 23.42
C GLY A 208 -76.36 58.56 22.51
N PRO A 209 -76.37 58.47 21.14
CA PRO A 209 -77.27 57.65 20.28
C PRO A 209 -76.70 56.96 19.00
N LEU A 210 -77.53 56.01 18.46
CA LEU A 210 -77.88 55.65 17.05
C LEU A 210 -76.76 55.24 16.07
N THR A 211 -76.74 54.02 15.50
CA THR A 211 -77.64 53.44 14.46
C THR A 211 -77.54 51.89 14.45
N ALA A 212 -78.62 51.12 14.64
CA ALA A 212 -79.60 50.59 13.67
C ALA A 212 -79.31 49.17 13.09
N CYS A 213 -80.28 48.26 13.28
CA CYS A 213 -80.59 46.98 12.63
C CYS A 213 -79.86 45.69 13.11
N GLY A 214 -80.59 44.75 13.73
CA GLY A 214 -80.07 43.40 14.01
C GLY A 214 -81.14 42.39 14.49
N PHE A 215 -81.69 41.63 13.54
CA PHE A 215 -82.38 40.32 13.63
C PHE A 215 -83.30 40.01 14.82
N ASP A 216 -84.61 39.88 14.55
CA ASP A 216 -85.65 39.42 15.48
C ASP A 216 -85.81 37.89 15.43
N LEU A 217 -85.55 37.21 16.56
CA LEU A 217 -85.54 35.75 16.73
C LEU A 217 -86.93 35.16 17.06
N ARG A 218 -88.01 35.94 16.96
CA ARG A 218 -89.37 35.53 17.40
C ARG A 218 -90.27 34.92 16.32
N SER A 219 -89.74 34.60 15.13
CA SER A 219 -90.52 34.07 14.00
C SER A 219 -90.02 32.73 13.43
N LEU A 220 -89.08 32.05 14.09
CA LEU A 220 -88.61 30.72 13.68
C LEU A 220 -89.40 29.60 14.37
N PRO A 221 -89.95 28.62 13.62
CA PRO A 221 -90.59 27.44 14.21
C PRO A 221 -89.53 26.58 14.94
N PRO A 222 -89.87 25.97 16.08
CA PRO A 222 -88.93 25.09 16.79
C PRO A 222 -88.61 23.84 15.95
N ASP A 223 -87.32 23.49 15.89
CA ASP A 223 -86.84 22.29 15.19
C ASP A 223 -87.51 21.00 15.73
N PRO A 224 -87.79 20.02 14.85
CA PRO A 224 -88.31 18.72 15.27
C PRO A 224 -87.34 18.05 16.23
N ARG A 225 -87.87 17.56 17.36
CA ARG A 225 -87.09 16.94 18.43
C ARG A 225 -86.35 15.72 17.91
N LEU A 226 -85.03 15.68 18.10
CA LEU A 226 -84.18 14.54 17.78
C LEU A 226 -84.61 13.33 18.64
N GLU A 227 -85.33 12.39 18.02
CA GLU A 227 -85.64 11.10 18.61
C GLU A 227 -84.31 10.40 18.92
N ASN A 228 -84.11 9.99 20.18
CA ASN A 228 -82.89 9.42 20.78
C ASN A 228 -81.93 10.39 21.50
N LEU A 229 -82.19 11.70 21.55
CA LEU A 229 -81.32 12.63 22.30
C LEU A 229 -81.50 12.53 23.83
N LEU A 230 -82.64 11.99 24.27
CA LEU A 230 -82.97 11.76 25.70
C LEU A 230 -83.00 10.27 26.06
N GLN A 231 -82.51 9.39 25.18
CA GLN A 231 -82.39 7.97 25.51
C GLN A 231 -81.21 7.82 26.46
N GLN A 232 -81.48 7.47 27.72
CA GLN A 232 -80.44 7.16 28.71
C GLN A 232 -79.76 5.86 28.30
N VAL A 233 -78.80 5.94 27.40
CA VAL A 233 -77.79 4.91 27.22
C VAL A 233 -76.94 4.95 28.48
N SER A 234 -76.80 3.81 29.16
CA SER A 234 -75.92 3.75 30.33
C SER A 234 -74.51 4.15 29.89
N ALA A 235 -73.74 4.80 30.76
CA ALA A 235 -72.39 5.22 30.41
C ALA A 235 -71.52 4.04 29.93
N GLU A 236 -71.75 2.86 30.49
CA GLU A 236 -71.09 1.60 30.12
C GLU A 236 -71.50 1.12 28.72
N ASP A 237 -72.79 1.21 28.36
CA ASP A 237 -73.25 0.84 27.02
C ASP A 237 -72.75 1.83 25.97
N PHE A 238 -72.69 3.12 26.29
CA PHE A 238 -72.14 4.16 25.41
C PHE A 238 -70.63 3.99 25.20
N GLU A 239 -69.87 3.69 26.27
CA GLU A 239 -68.45 3.37 26.17
C GLU A 239 -68.21 2.11 25.35
N LYS A 240 -69.02 1.07 25.54
CA LYS A 240 -68.91 -0.19 24.77
C LYS A 240 -69.21 0.03 23.30
N GLN A 241 -70.23 0.83 22.98
CA GLN A 241 -70.58 1.17 21.61
C GLN A 241 -69.50 2.05 20.95
N ASN A 242 -68.90 2.99 21.70
CA ASN A 242 -67.74 3.77 21.23
C ASN A 242 -66.47 2.94 21.12
N GLU A 243 -66.28 1.91 21.94
CA GLU A 243 -65.18 0.96 21.80
C GLU A 243 -65.37 0.09 20.55
N GLU A 244 -66.56 -0.45 20.31
CA GLU A 244 -66.89 -1.19 19.10
C GLU A 244 -66.75 -0.31 17.85
N ALA A 245 -67.25 0.93 17.87
CA ALA A 245 -67.09 1.88 16.78
C ALA A 245 -65.62 2.28 16.53
N ARG A 246 -64.78 2.34 17.57
CA ARG A 246 -63.33 2.55 17.44
C ARG A 246 -62.61 1.31 16.92
N ARG A 247 -63.17 0.10 17.09
CA ARG A 247 -62.59 -1.17 16.61
C ARG A 247 -63.02 -1.52 15.18
N THR A 248 -64.19 -1.10 14.73
CA THR A 248 -64.72 -1.46 13.39
C THR A 248 -63.91 -0.90 12.22
N ASN A 249 -63.14 0.19 12.41
CA ASN A 249 -62.26 0.78 11.38
C ASN A 249 -60.77 0.82 11.76
N ARG A 250 -60.37 0.09 12.81
CA ARG A 250 -58.96 0.04 13.21
C ARG A 250 -58.26 -1.07 12.43
N GLN A 251 -57.38 -0.71 11.49
CA GLN A 251 -56.55 -1.72 10.84
C GLN A 251 -55.71 -2.43 11.90
N ALA A 252 -55.88 -3.75 12.02
CA ALA A 252 -55.30 -4.56 13.09
C ALA A 252 -53.76 -4.47 13.13
N GLU A 253 -53.14 -4.10 12.02
CA GLU A 253 -51.71 -3.95 11.90
C GLU A 253 -51.37 -2.74 11.00
N LEU A 254 -51.51 -1.51 11.53
CA LEU A 254 -51.13 -0.29 10.81
C LEU A 254 -49.65 -0.30 10.33
N PHE A 255 -48.81 -1.14 10.96
CA PHE A 255 -47.39 -1.34 10.64
C PHE A 255 -47.07 -2.72 10.04
N ALA A 256 -48.03 -3.60 9.74
CA ALA A 256 -47.70 -4.86 9.03
C ALA A 256 -47.30 -4.65 7.56
N LEU A 257 -47.47 -3.44 7.04
CA LEU A 257 -46.91 -3.04 5.75
C LEU A 257 -45.42 -2.69 5.83
N TYR A 258 -44.86 -2.54 7.03
CA TYR A 258 -43.41 -2.63 7.21
C TYR A 258 -43.08 -4.09 7.50
N PRO A 259 -42.57 -4.87 6.52
CA PRO A 259 -41.92 -6.13 6.88
C PRO A 259 -40.92 -5.82 8.00
N SER A 260 -40.81 -6.69 8.99
CA SER A 260 -39.65 -6.65 9.88
C SER A 260 -38.43 -6.63 8.96
N VAL A 261 -37.70 -5.52 8.96
CA VAL A 261 -36.41 -5.45 8.27
C VAL A 261 -35.65 -6.64 8.84
N ASP A 262 -35.28 -7.60 7.97
CA ASP A 262 -34.46 -8.73 8.40
C ASP A 262 -33.26 -8.14 9.15
N GLU A 263 -32.78 -8.76 10.22
CA GLU A 263 -31.58 -8.25 10.90
C GLU A 263 -30.37 -8.17 9.93
N GLU A 264 -30.44 -8.84 8.78
CA GLU A 264 -29.52 -8.69 7.65
C GLU A 264 -29.66 -7.37 6.86
N ASP A 265 -30.85 -6.76 6.83
CA ASP A 265 -31.14 -5.48 6.16
C ASP A 265 -31.09 -4.27 7.12
N ALA A 266 -31.05 -4.51 8.44
CA ALA A 266 -31.05 -3.47 9.47
C ALA A 266 -29.62 -3.08 9.87
N VAL A 267 -29.13 -2.00 9.26
CA VAL A 267 -27.78 -1.42 9.44
C VAL A 267 -26.70 -2.31 8.81
N GLU A 268 -26.05 -1.83 7.75
CA GLU A 268 -24.78 -2.41 7.27
C GLU A 268 -23.79 -2.35 8.44
N ILE A 269 -23.70 -3.40 9.28
CA ILE A 269 -22.66 -3.54 10.29
C ILE A 269 -21.38 -3.75 9.50
N ARG A 270 -20.67 -2.66 9.24
CA ARG A 270 -19.51 -2.66 8.36
C ARG A 270 -18.41 -3.44 9.06
N PRO A 271 -17.96 -4.59 8.51
CA PRO A 271 -16.79 -5.25 9.07
C PRO A 271 -15.60 -4.29 8.97
N VAL A 272 -14.88 -4.13 10.07
CA VAL A 272 -13.64 -3.35 10.11
C VAL A 272 -12.65 -4.03 9.15
N PRO A 273 -12.14 -3.34 8.13
CA PRO A 273 -11.21 -3.94 7.19
C PRO A 273 -9.90 -4.31 7.90
N GLU A 274 -9.18 -5.27 7.34
CA GLU A 274 -7.88 -5.66 7.87
C GLU A 274 -6.88 -4.50 7.78
N CYS A 275 -6.10 -4.31 8.84
CA CYS A 275 -5.05 -3.30 8.87
C CYS A 275 -3.98 -3.62 7.81
N PRO A 276 -3.54 -2.64 6.99
CA PRO A 276 -2.42 -2.84 6.07
C PRO A 276 -1.17 -3.32 6.81
N LYS A 277 -0.60 -4.45 6.37
CA LYS A 277 0.62 -5.06 6.94
C LYS A 277 1.52 -5.63 5.85
N GLU A 278 2.78 -5.87 6.18
CA GLU A 278 3.73 -6.56 5.28
C GLU A 278 3.22 -7.98 5.00
N HIS A 279 3.25 -8.39 3.72
CA HIS A 279 2.88 -9.74 3.32
C HIS A 279 3.92 -10.75 3.79
N LEU A 280 3.47 -11.79 4.50
CA LEU A 280 4.30 -12.92 4.91
C LEU A 280 3.62 -14.21 4.41
N GLY A 281 4.33 -14.97 3.58
CA GLY A 281 3.87 -16.26 3.08
C GLY A 281 4.00 -17.38 4.13
N ASN A 282 3.97 -18.62 3.68
CA ASN A 282 4.19 -19.78 4.55
C ASN A 282 5.62 -19.80 5.06
N ARG A 283 5.81 -19.64 6.37
CA ARG A 283 7.14 -19.48 6.97
C ARG A 283 7.68 -20.81 7.48
N ILE A 284 8.94 -21.11 7.13
CA ILE A 284 9.70 -22.24 7.68
C ILE A 284 10.96 -21.74 8.36
N LEU A 285 11.25 -22.29 9.54
CA LEU A 285 12.49 -22.07 10.27
C LEU A 285 13.46 -23.20 9.93
N VAL A 286 14.62 -22.86 9.38
CA VAL A 286 15.69 -23.79 9.05
C VAL A 286 16.87 -23.49 9.98
N LYS A 287 17.27 -24.46 10.82
CA LYS A 287 18.48 -24.37 11.65
C LYS A 287 19.55 -25.33 11.14
N VAL A 288 20.75 -24.82 10.93
CA VAL A 288 21.92 -25.60 10.54
C VAL A 288 22.63 -26.08 11.80
N LEU A 289 22.53 -27.37 12.08
CA LEU A 289 23.08 -27.96 13.30
C LEU A 289 24.54 -28.41 13.11
N THR A 290 24.85 -28.99 11.95
CA THR A 290 26.17 -29.58 11.69
C THR A 290 26.45 -29.59 10.20
N LEU A 291 27.69 -29.25 9.83
CA LEU A 291 28.25 -29.42 8.50
C LEU A 291 29.69 -29.92 8.67
N LYS A 292 29.94 -31.18 8.30
CA LYS A 292 31.24 -31.84 8.45
C LYS A 292 31.49 -32.74 7.24
N PHE A 293 32.75 -32.98 6.92
CA PHE A 293 33.17 -34.01 5.96
C PHE A 293 33.95 -35.09 6.70
N GLU A 294 34.25 -36.22 6.06
CA GLU A 294 35.02 -37.31 6.70
C GLU A 294 36.39 -36.86 7.20
N ILE A 295 36.98 -35.86 6.53
CA ILE A 295 38.19 -35.18 7.00
C ILE A 295 37.90 -33.70 7.24
N GLU A 296 38.46 -33.16 8.32
CA GLU A 296 38.38 -31.74 8.67
C GLU A 296 39.79 -31.11 8.56
N ILE A 297 40.11 -30.57 7.39
CA ILE A 297 41.44 -29.99 7.10
C ILE A 297 41.43 -28.48 6.88
N GLU A 298 40.29 -27.87 6.53
CA GLU A 298 40.21 -26.46 6.14
C GLU A 298 38.83 -25.85 6.45
N PRO A 299 38.70 -24.51 6.51
CA PRO A 299 37.41 -23.85 6.70
C PRO A 299 36.47 -24.01 5.48
N LEU A 300 35.20 -24.27 5.77
CA LEU A 300 34.12 -24.41 4.78
C LEU A 300 33.01 -23.40 5.03
N PHE A 301 32.43 -22.86 3.97
CA PHE A 301 31.40 -21.82 4.03
C PHE A 301 30.14 -22.32 3.32
N ALA A 302 28.99 -22.18 3.97
CA ALA A 302 27.72 -22.61 3.39
C ALA A 302 26.81 -21.43 3.09
N SER A 303 26.18 -21.46 1.92
CA SER A 303 25.05 -20.60 1.57
C SER A 303 23.83 -21.46 1.26
N ILE A 304 22.65 -20.98 1.65
CA ILE A 304 21.39 -21.70 1.52
C ILE A 304 20.36 -20.77 0.87
N ALA A 305 19.67 -21.24 -0.17
CA ALA A 305 18.57 -20.51 -0.80
C ALA A 305 17.49 -21.47 -1.33
N LEU A 306 16.30 -20.93 -1.58
CA LEU A 306 15.18 -21.64 -2.16
C LEU A 306 15.13 -21.47 -3.68
N TYR A 307 14.85 -22.58 -4.36
CA TYR A 307 14.72 -22.65 -5.82
C TYR A 307 13.43 -23.39 -6.17
N ASP A 308 12.61 -22.80 -7.04
CA ASP A 308 11.46 -23.47 -7.67
C ASP A 308 11.89 -24.06 -9.02
N VAL A 309 11.92 -25.38 -9.10
CA VAL A 309 12.37 -26.13 -10.29
C VAL A 309 11.35 -26.07 -11.43
N LYS A 310 10.07 -25.92 -11.10
CA LYS A 310 8.99 -25.86 -12.10
C LYS A 310 9.01 -24.52 -12.80
N GLU A 311 9.12 -23.43 -12.04
CA GLU A 311 9.15 -22.07 -12.57
C GLU A 311 10.55 -21.62 -13.02
N ARG A 312 11.59 -22.42 -12.72
CA ARG A 312 13.02 -22.11 -12.98
C ARG A 312 13.43 -20.75 -12.40
N LYS A 313 13.03 -20.50 -11.15
CA LYS A 313 13.35 -19.25 -10.45
C LYS A 313 13.97 -19.54 -9.10
N LYS A 314 14.95 -18.72 -8.73
CA LYS A 314 15.39 -18.58 -7.35
C LYS A 314 14.36 -17.73 -6.62
N ILE A 315 13.85 -18.20 -5.50
CA ILE A 315 12.69 -17.60 -4.82
C ILE A 315 13.04 -17.01 -3.44
N SER A 316 14.32 -16.99 -3.07
CA SER A 316 14.79 -16.35 -1.84
C SER A 316 16.18 -15.76 -2.00
N GLU A 317 16.54 -14.80 -1.15
CA GLU A 317 17.94 -14.40 -0.98
C GLU A 317 18.79 -15.52 -0.37
N ASN A 318 20.12 -15.36 -0.41
CA ASN A 318 21.07 -16.29 0.18
C ASN A 318 21.18 -16.11 1.71
N PHE A 319 20.96 -17.19 2.44
CA PHE A 319 21.36 -17.31 3.83
C PHE A 319 22.79 -17.84 3.95
N HIS A 320 23.73 -16.99 4.40
CA HIS A 320 25.10 -17.40 4.68
C HIS A 320 25.26 -17.87 6.13
N CYS A 321 25.83 -19.05 6.33
CA CYS A 321 26.10 -19.60 7.66
C CYS A 321 27.53 -20.13 7.78
N ASP A 322 28.06 -20.05 9.00
CA ASP A 322 29.41 -20.53 9.34
C ASP A 322 29.37 -21.47 10.56
N LEU A 323 29.84 -22.70 10.33
CA LEU A 323 29.95 -23.76 11.34
C LEU A 323 31.41 -24.12 11.64
N ASN A 324 32.39 -23.36 11.14
CA ASN A 324 33.80 -23.60 11.38
C ASN A 324 34.12 -23.53 12.89
N SER A 325 35.04 -24.40 13.31
CA SER A 325 35.61 -24.40 14.66
C SER A 325 36.50 -23.17 14.86
N ASP A 326 36.80 -22.84 16.12
CA ASP A 326 37.68 -21.71 16.45
C ASP A 326 39.11 -21.89 15.89
N GLN A 327 39.53 -23.14 15.67
CA GLN A 327 40.79 -23.46 14.98
C GLN A 327 40.79 -22.93 13.53
N PHE A 328 39.79 -23.29 12.73
CA PHE A 328 39.72 -22.87 11.33
C PHE A 328 39.40 -21.38 11.17
N ARG A 329 38.70 -20.79 12.13
CA ARG A 329 38.56 -19.33 12.22
C ARG A 329 39.90 -18.65 12.49
N GLY A 330 40.77 -19.29 13.29
CA GLY A 330 42.15 -18.85 13.50
C GLY A 330 42.95 -18.73 12.20
N PHE A 331 42.75 -19.63 11.24
CA PHE A 331 43.43 -19.61 9.94
C PHE A 331 43.10 -18.37 9.10
N LEU A 332 41.96 -17.72 9.36
CA LEU A 332 41.46 -16.58 8.58
C LEU A 332 41.48 -15.26 9.37
N ARG A 333 42.06 -15.24 10.57
CA ARG A 333 42.05 -14.07 11.46
C ARG A 333 42.60 -12.80 10.82
N ALA A 334 43.55 -12.92 9.89
CA ALA A 334 44.11 -11.78 9.14
C ALA A 334 43.10 -11.10 8.19
N TYR A 335 42.06 -11.84 7.76
CA TYR A 335 41.06 -11.36 6.79
C TYR A 335 39.70 -11.06 7.43
N THR A 336 39.53 -11.40 8.71
CA THR A 336 38.29 -11.20 9.46
C THR A 336 38.60 -10.47 10.78
N PRO A 337 38.88 -9.15 10.72
CA PRO A 337 39.29 -8.39 11.90
C PRO A 337 38.13 -8.16 12.89
N SER A 338 36.89 -8.10 12.40
CA SER A 338 35.69 -7.91 13.21
C SER A 338 34.58 -8.87 12.78
N VAL A 339 33.79 -9.30 13.77
CA VAL A 339 32.65 -10.20 13.57
C VAL A 339 31.44 -9.55 14.23
N ALA A 340 30.45 -9.19 13.42
CA ALA A 340 29.18 -8.68 13.92
C ALA A 340 28.36 -9.82 14.57
N PRO A 341 27.62 -9.58 15.67
CA PRO A 341 26.73 -10.58 16.26
C PRO A 341 25.71 -11.13 15.25
N SER A 342 25.24 -10.26 14.37
CA SER A 342 24.28 -10.58 13.31
C SER A 342 24.84 -11.56 12.26
N SER A 343 26.15 -11.61 12.02
CA SER A 343 26.77 -12.55 11.07
C SER A 343 27.03 -13.95 11.63
N GLN A 344 26.73 -14.18 12.93
CA GLN A 344 26.89 -15.48 13.60
C GLN A 344 25.66 -16.39 13.55
N ALA A 345 24.61 -15.95 12.86
CA ALA A 345 23.36 -16.69 12.67
C ALA A 345 23.62 -18.09 12.07
N ARG A 346 22.97 -19.11 12.65
CA ARG A 346 22.98 -20.49 12.15
C ARG A 346 21.59 -20.97 11.74
N SER A 347 20.64 -20.04 11.71
CA SER A 347 19.25 -20.34 11.46
C SER A 347 18.60 -19.19 10.71
N ALA A 348 17.71 -19.55 9.81
CA ALA A 348 17.04 -18.64 8.91
C ALA A 348 15.55 -18.97 8.81
N VAL A 349 14.74 -17.93 8.63
CA VAL A 349 13.31 -18.03 8.41
C VAL A 349 13.05 -17.70 6.94
N PHE A 350 12.57 -18.68 6.19
CA PHE A 350 12.21 -18.52 4.79
C PHE A 350 10.69 -18.37 4.67
N SER A 351 10.23 -17.41 3.88
CA SER A 351 8.82 -17.21 3.51
C SER A 351 8.57 -17.77 2.11
N VAL A 352 7.43 -18.44 1.91
CA VAL A 352 6.97 -18.93 0.61
C VAL A 352 5.48 -18.65 0.44
N THR A 353 5.15 -17.68 -0.40
CA THR A 353 3.78 -17.26 -0.72
C THR A 353 3.04 -18.32 -1.52
N TYR A 354 3.71 -18.91 -2.53
CA TYR A 354 3.13 -19.92 -3.40
C TYR A 354 3.83 -21.26 -3.20
N PRO A 355 3.45 -22.04 -2.18
CA PRO A 355 4.06 -23.34 -1.90
C PRO A 355 3.89 -24.30 -3.08
N SER A 356 4.94 -25.09 -3.35
CA SER A 356 4.98 -26.06 -4.43
C SER A 356 5.86 -27.26 -4.05
N SER A 357 5.49 -28.45 -4.54
CA SER A 357 6.29 -29.67 -4.40
C SER A 357 7.62 -29.63 -5.18
N ASP A 358 7.79 -28.61 -6.01
CA ASP A 358 8.98 -28.35 -6.83
C ASP A 358 9.98 -27.40 -6.17
N ILE A 359 9.75 -27.02 -4.91
CA ILE A 359 10.65 -26.15 -4.16
C ILE A 359 11.74 -26.99 -3.47
N TYR A 360 12.99 -26.62 -3.73
CA TYR A 360 14.17 -27.20 -3.12
C TYR A 360 14.94 -26.16 -2.32
N LEU A 361 15.38 -26.56 -1.14
CA LEU A 361 16.41 -25.88 -0.38
C LEU A 361 17.77 -26.35 -0.91
N VAL A 362 18.53 -25.46 -1.55
CA VAL A 362 19.85 -25.78 -2.10
C VAL A 362 20.92 -25.22 -1.18
N VAL A 363 21.81 -26.11 -0.71
CA VAL A 363 22.99 -25.75 0.08
C VAL A 363 24.20 -25.76 -0.85
N LYS A 364 24.86 -24.62 -1.01
CA LYS A 364 26.14 -24.50 -1.74
C LYS A 364 27.29 -24.35 -0.73
N ILE A 365 28.41 -25.00 -1.00
CA ILE A 365 29.59 -25.03 -0.14
C ILE A 365 30.79 -24.48 -0.92
N GLU A 366 31.48 -23.53 -0.28
CA GLU A 366 32.72 -22.93 -0.75
C GLU A 366 33.86 -23.24 0.22
N LYS A 367 35.08 -23.21 -0.29
CA LYS A 367 36.32 -23.28 0.50
C LYS A 367 37.29 -22.18 0.10
N VAL A 368 38.41 -22.05 0.81
CA VAL A 368 39.48 -21.11 0.42
C VAL A 368 40.07 -21.53 -0.92
N LEU A 369 40.37 -20.55 -1.79
CA LEU A 369 41.03 -20.81 -3.08
C LEU A 369 42.36 -21.55 -2.89
N GLN A 370 42.54 -22.65 -3.62
CA GLN A 370 43.75 -23.47 -3.63
C GLN A 370 44.25 -23.73 -5.05
N GLN A 371 45.47 -24.24 -5.18
CA GLN A 371 46.03 -24.65 -6.46
C GLN A 371 45.51 -26.04 -6.85
N GLY A 372 44.68 -26.11 -7.90
CA GLY A 372 44.15 -27.36 -8.44
C GLY A 372 42.72 -27.20 -8.95
N GLU A 373 42.27 -28.11 -9.82
CA GLU A 373 40.85 -28.12 -10.21
C GLU A 373 39.98 -28.52 -9.00
N ILE A 374 38.67 -28.22 -9.06
CA ILE A 374 37.73 -28.61 -7.99
C ILE A 374 37.76 -30.12 -7.77
N GLY A 375 37.98 -30.91 -8.83
CA GLY A 375 38.16 -32.36 -8.78
C GLY A 375 39.33 -32.79 -7.89
N ASP A 376 40.51 -32.25 -8.15
CA ASP A 376 41.74 -32.57 -7.42
C ASP A 376 41.63 -32.13 -5.95
N CYS A 377 41.05 -30.95 -5.72
CA CYS A 377 40.81 -30.40 -4.40
C CYS A 377 39.81 -31.21 -3.56
N ALA A 378 38.91 -31.95 -4.21
CA ALA A 378 37.90 -32.80 -3.56
C ALA A 378 38.37 -34.24 -3.34
N GLU A 379 39.38 -34.71 -4.07
CA GLU A 379 39.89 -36.09 -3.99
C GLU A 379 40.25 -36.53 -2.54
N PRO A 380 40.94 -35.71 -1.71
CA PRO A 380 41.24 -36.10 -0.34
C PRO A 380 39.99 -36.42 0.49
N TYR A 381 38.91 -35.69 0.27
CA TYR A 381 37.62 -35.86 0.97
C TYR A 381 36.84 -37.10 0.52
N VAL A 382 37.21 -37.70 -0.61
CA VAL A 382 36.55 -38.91 -1.15
C VAL A 382 37.35 -40.17 -0.82
N VAL A 383 38.69 -40.08 -0.82
CA VAL A 383 39.57 -41.24 -0.73
C VAL A 383 40.03 -41.50 0.71
N ILE A 384 40.29 -40.45 1.49
CA ILE A 384 40.90 -40.58 2.82
C ILE A 384 39.81 -40.76 3.87
N LYS A 385 39.88 -41.87 4.62
CA LYS A 385 39.03 -42.12 5.79
C LYS A 385 39.82 -41.92 7.07
N GLU A 386 39.19 -41.29 8.05
CA GLU A 386 39.79 -41.01 9.37
C GLU A 386 40.16 -42.30 10.14
N GLY A 387 39.54 -43.44 9.78
CA GLY A 387 39.78 -44.75 10.41
C GLY A 387 41.00 -45.54 9.91
N ASP A 388 41.70 -45.12 8.85
CA ASP A 388 42.77 -45.90 8.21
C ASP A 388 44.17 -45.68 8.84
N GLY A 389 44.36 -46.10 10.10
CA GLY A 389 45.69 -46.26 10.73
C GLY A 389 46.62 -45.02 10.78
N GLY A 390 47.87 -45.22 11.21
CA GLY A 390 48.82 -44.11 11.47
C GLY A 390 49.27 -43.32 10.23
N LYS A 391 49.39 -43.98 9.05
CA LYS A 391 49.82 -43.32 7.80
C LYS A 391 48.79 -42.34 7.24
N SER A 392 47.48 -42.59 7.44
CA SER A 392 46.41 -41.66 7.03
C SER A 392 46.46 -40.37 7.85
N LYS A 393 46.70 -40.49 9.17
CA LYS A 393 46.80 -39.35 10.08
C LYS A 393 47.91 -38.37 9.71
N GLU A 394 49.11 -38.86 9.38
CA GLU A 394 50.22 -38.00 8.90
C GLU A 394 49.89 -37.29 7.59
N LYS A 395 49.14 -37.95 6.69
CA LYS A 395 48.70 -37.36 5.41
C LYS A 395 47.68 -36.24 5.65
N ILE A 396 46.71 -36.46 6.55
CA ILE A 396 45.71 -35.45 6.95
C ILE A 396 46.40 -34.22 7.56
N GLU A 397 47.39 -34.43 8.44
CA GLU A 397 48.13 -33.33 9.05
C GLU A 397 48.92 -32.50 8.02
N LYS A 398 49.57 -33.17 7.05
CA LYS A 398 50.23 -32.47 5.93
C LYS A 398 49.25 -31.64 5.10
N LEU A 399 48.07 -32.20 4.78
CA LEU A 399 47.03 -31.49 4.05
C LEU A 399 46.50 -30.29 4.84
N LYS A 400 46.36 -30.42 6.16
CA LYS A 400 45.94 -29.34 7.05
C LYS A 400 46.95 -28.20 7.11
N LEU A 401 48.24 -28.52 7.24
CA LEU A 401 49.32 -27.51 7.18
C LEU A 401 49.37 -26.80 5.82
N GLN A 402 49.15 -27.55 4.74
CA GLN A 402 49.04 -26.97 3.40
C GLN A 402 47.83 -26.03 3.27
N ALA A 403 46.66 -26.45 3.79
CA ALA A 403 45.45 -25.65 3.79
C ALA A 403 45.63 -24.37 4.64
N GLU A 404 46.29 -24.46 5.78
CA GLU A 404 46.63 -23.29 6.61
C GLU A 404 47.50 -22.29 5.85
N ALA A 405 48.54 -22.76 5.14
CA ALA A 405 49.39 -21.90 4.32
C ALA A 405 48.60 -21.19 3.20
N PHE A 406 47.63 -21.87 2.58
CA PHE A 406 46.71 -21.24 1.64
C PHE A 406 45.77 -20.25 2.32
N CYS A 407 45.23 -20.57 3.50
CA CYS A 407 44.38 -19.65 4.26
C CYS A 407 45.11 -18.35 4.60
N GLN A 408 46.39 -18.43 5.00
CA GLN A 408 47.19 -17.25 5.35
C GLN A 408 47.50 -16.34 4.14
N ARG A 409 47.54 -16.88 2.92
CA ARG A 409 47.91 -16.14 1.71
C ARG A 409 46.72 -15.75 0.82
N LEU A 410 45.74 -16.65 0.70
CA LEU A 410 44.59 -16.57 -0.20
C LEU A 410 43.26 -16.57 0.56
N GLY A 411 43.26 -16.40 1.88
CA GLY A 411 42.07 -16.48 2.74
C GLY A 411 40.95 -15.49 2.38
N LYS A 412 41.27 -14.46 1.60
CA LYS A 412 40.32 -13.50 1.01
C LYS A 412 39.45 -14.10 -0.10
N TYR A 413 39.97 -15.07 -0.87
CA TYR A 413 39.29 -15.64 -2.03
C TYR A 413 38.69 -17.00 -1.72
N ARG A 414 37.51 -17.24 -2.31
CA ARG A 414 36.81 -18.52 -2.21
C ARG A 414 36.86 -19.24 -3.55
N MET A 415 36.68 -20.55 -3.52
CA MET A 415 36.41 -21.36 -4.70
C MET A 415 35.19 -22.25 -4.44
N PRO A 416 34.38 -22.55 -5.48
CA PRO A 416 33.27 -23.48 -5.36
C PRO A 416 33.76 -24.90 -5.00
N PHE A 417 33.02 -25.62 -4.17
CA PHE A 417 33.44 -26.95 -3.70
C PHE A 417 32.38 -28.03 -3.91
N ALA A 418 31.21 -27.86 -3.29
CA ALA A 418 30.16 -28.88 -3.29
C ALA A 418 28.77 -28.27 -3.12
N TRP A 419 27.72 -29.04 -3.37
CA TRP A 419 26.34 -28.61 -3.16
C TRP A 419 25.42 -29.79 -2.82
N ALA A 420 24.26 -29.52 -2.22
CA ALA A 420 23.25 -30.52 -1.90
C ALA A 420 21.83 -29.96 -2.03
N PRO A 421 20.91 -30.66 -2.72
CA PRO A 421 19.50 -30.32 -2.78
C PRO A 421 18.70 -31.02 -1.67
N ILE A 422 17.75 -30.31 -1.06
CA ILE A 422 16.83 -30.84 -0.06
C ILE A 422 15.42 -30.51 -0.50
N SER A 423 14.60 -31.52 -0.76
CA SER A 423 13.20 -31.34 -1.18
C SER A 423 12.35 -30.89 0.02
N LEU A 424 11.53 -29.85 -0.18
CA LEU A 424 10.64 -29.32 0.86
C LEU A 424 9.18 -29.80 0.74
N THR A 425 8.91 -30.80 -0.12
CA THR A 425 7.55 -31.30 -0.39
C THR A 425 6.77 -31.69 0.87
N SER A 426 7.43 -32.28 1.87
CA SER A 426 6.77 -32.69 3.12
C SER A 426 6.38 -31.52 4.04
N PHE A 427 6.93 -30.32 3.84
CA PHE A 427 6.70 -29.16 4.70
C PHE A 427 5.60 -28.24 4.19
N PHE A 428 5.42 -28.20 2.86
CA PHE A 428 4.39 -27.37 2.22
C PHE A 428 3.09 -28.14 1.90
N ASN A 429 3.01 -29.43 2.23
CA ASN A 429 1.84 -30.29 2.00
C ASN A 429 0.73 -30.17 3.07
N VAL A 430 0.67 -29.06 3.81
CA VAL A 430 -0.50 -28.77 4.66
C VAL A 430 -1.60 -28.21 3.75
N SER A 431 -2.64 -29.01 3.58
CA SER A 431 -3.92 -28.71 2.92
C SER A 431 -4.22 -27.22 2.68
N THR A 432 -4.31 -26.85 1.40
CA THR A 432 -5.04 -25.68 0.93
C THR A 432 -6.51 -25.79 1.36
N LEU A 433 -6.88 -25.28 2.54
CA LEU A 433 -8.19 -24.68 2.73
C LEU A 433 -8.11 -23.29 2.10
N ASP A 434 -8.62 -23.19 0.87
CA ASP A 434 -9.26 -22.00 0.28
C ASP A 434 -9.47 -22.23 -1.24
N ARG A 435 -10.17 -23.32 -1.58
CA ARG A 435 -10.86 -23.46 -2.86
C ARG A 435 -12.26 -24.01 -2.66
N GLU A 436 -13.15 -23.14 -2.22
CA GLU A 436 -14.55 -23.09 -2.64
C GLU A 436 -14.74 -21.61 -3.02
N VAL A 437 -15.21 -21.19 -4.20
CA VAL A 437 -16.32 -21.64 -5.04
C VAL A 437 -16.06 -21.14 -6.46
N THR A 438 -16.23 -21.97 -7.49
CA THR A 438 -16.85 -21.53 -8.75
C THR A 438 -17.48 -22.72 -9.45
N ASP A 439 -18.75 -22.52 -9.77
CA ASP A 439 -19.73 -23.44 -10.31
C ASP A 439 -19.28 -24.20 -11.56
N VAL A 440 -19.75 -25.45 -11.63
CA VAL A 440 -19.91 -26.23 -12.85
C VAL A 440 -21.39 -26.16 -13.23
N GLU A 441 -21.71 -25.69 -14.45
CA GLU A 441 -22.85 -26.16 -15.27
C GLU A 441 -22.70 -25.66 -16.72
N SER A 442 -22.73 -26.51 -17.75
CA SER A 442 -24.00 -26.97 -18.34
C SER A 442 -23.84 -28.19 -19.29
N MET A 443 -24.78 -29.15 -19.13
CA MET A 443 -25.52 -30.01 -20.09
C MET A 443 -24.79 -30.61 -21.33
N VAL A 444 -24.91 -31.89 -21.70
CA VAL A 444 -26.11 -32.62 -22.19
C VAL A 444 -25.95 -34.15 -22.11
N GLY A 445 -26.96 -34.86 -21.56
CA GLY A 445 -27.56 -36.02 -22.25
C GLY A 445 -27.44 -37.44 -21.67
N ARG A 446 -28.62 -37.96 -21.28
CA ARG A 446 -29.09 -39.38 -21.28
C ARG A 446 -28.67 -40.34 -20.14
N GLY A 447 -29.67 -40.63 -19.28
CA GLY A 447 -30.32 -41.95 -19.30
C GLY A 447 -30.25 -42.83 -18.04
N SER A 448 -31.41 -43.01 -17.40
CA SER A 448 -31.95 -44.28 -16.86
C SER A 448 -31.93 -44.56 -15.34
N MET A 449 -33.16 -44.56 -14.77
CA MET A 449 -33.80 -45.50 -13.82
C MET A 449 -33.18 -45.70 -12.42
N GLY A 450 -33.78 -45.14 -11.35
CA GLY A 450 -34.66 -45.86 -10.38
C GLY A 450 -33.94 -45.95 -9.01
N GLU A 451 -34.49 -45.77 -7.80
CA GLU A 451 -35.83 -45.79 -7.23
C GLU A 451 -35.89 -44.92 -5.95
N ARG A 452 -37.01 -44.21 -5.79
CA ARG A 452 -37.83 -43.90 -4.59
C ARG A 452 -37.24 -43.76 -3.16
N ARG A 453 -37.68 -42.62 -2.56
CA ARG A 453 -38.22 -42.38 -1.18
C ARG A 453 -37.16 -42.21 -0.06
N THR A 454 -37.23 -41.25 0.89
CA THR A 454 -38.24 -40.26 1.30
C THR A 454 -37.60 -39.16 2.17
N LEU A 455 -38.33 -38.05 2.28
CA LEU A 455 -38.10 -36.74 2.92
C LEU A 455 -37.72 -36.67 4.42
N SER A 456 -37.35 -35.42 4.79
CA SER A 456 -37.18 -34.78 6.12
C SER A 456 -35.75 -34.80 6.65
N GLN A 457 -35.10 -33.70 7.02
CA GLN A 457 -35.61 -32.54 7.75
C GLN A 457 -34.70 -31.32 7.55
N THR A 458 -35.31 -30.20 7.19
CA THR A 458 -34.71 -28.87 7.13
C THR A 458 -34.62 -28.27 8.54
N ARG A 459 -33.53 -27.51 8.78
CA ARG A 459 -33.44 -26.25 9.56
C ARG A 459 -32.43 -26.21 10.73
N ARG A 460 -31.55 -25.21 10.59
CA ARG A 460 -30.93 -24.30 11.58
C ARG A 460 -29.43 -24.48 11.82
N LEU A 461 -28.65 -23.65 11.13
CA LEU A 461 -27.37 -23.15 11.60
C LEU A 461 -27.37 -21.63 11.39
N SER A 462 -27.54 -20.87 12.48
CA SER A 462 -26.93 -19.55 12.64
C SER A 462 -26.21 -19.55 13.99
N GLU A 463 -25.15 -18.75 14.03
CA GLU A 463 -24.54 -18.14 15.22
C GLU A 463 -23.77 -19.02 16.21
N ARG A 464 -22.45 -19.07 16.01
CA ARG A 464 -21.50 -18.63 17.05
C ARG A 464 -20.13 -18.35 16.45
N ALA A 465 -19.83 -17.08 16.31
CA ALA A 465 -18.46 -16.59 16.25
C ALA A 465 -17.98 -16.34 17.69
N LEU A 466 -16.72 -16.70 17.95
CA LEU A 466 -15.82 -16.18 18.98
C LEU A 466 -16.22 -16.42 20.46
N SER A 467 -15.75 -17.55 20.99
CA SER A 467 -15.29 -17.63 22.39
C SER A 467 -13.78 -17.88 22.39
N LEU A 468 -13.03 -16.83 22.73
CA LEU A 468 -11.71 -16.92 23.31
C LEU A 468 -11.82 -17.76 24.60
N GLU A 469 -11.42 -19.02 24.53
CA GLU A 469 -11.11 -19.84 25.70
C GLU A 469 -9.81 -20.58 25.40
N GLU A 470 -8.80 -20.18 26.17
CA GLU A 470 -7.58 -20.89 26.47
C GLU A 470 -7.89 -22.36 26.81
N ASN A 471 -7.57 -23.29 25.90
CA ASN A 471 -7.15 -24.65 26.24
C ASN A 471 -6.62 -25.39 25.01
N GLY A 472 -5.42 -25.96 25.16
CA GLY A 472 -4.61 -26.50 24.09
C GLY A 472 -5.27 -27.62 23.28
N VAL A 473 -5.29 -27.42 21.97
CA VAL A 473 -5.29 -28.52 21.00
C VAL A 473 -4.06 -28.30 20.13
N GLY A 474 -2.96 -28.96 20.51
CA GLY A 474 -1.71 -28.91 19.76
C GLY A 474 -1.90 -29.44 18.35
N SER A 475 -1.83 -28.54 17.36
CA SER A 475 -1.30 -28.94 16.06
C SER A 475 0.08 -29.55 16.33
N ASN A 476 0.29 -30.80 15.95
CA ASN A 476 1.57 -31.48 16.17
C ASN A 476 2.67 -30.78 15.35
N TYR A 477 3.31 -29.76 15.93
CA TYR A 477 4.48 -29.04 15.40
C TYR A 477 5.68 -30.01 15.33
N LYS A 478 5.66 -30.92 14.36
CA LYS A 478 6.71 -31.92 14.25
C LYS A 478 7.94 -31.32 13.58
N THR A 479 8.81 -30.74 14.39
CA THR A 479 10.19 -30.42 14.02
C THR A 479 10.81 -31.65 13.37
N THR A 480 11.29 -31.49 12.13
CA THR A 480 11.85 -32.58 11.35
C THR A 480 13.34 -32.36 11.18
N THR A 481 14.14 -33.30 11.67
CA THR A 481 15.59 -33.29 11.44
C THR A 481 15.90 -33.97 10.11
N MET A 482 16.49 -33.22 9.18
CA MET A 482 16.96 -33.72 7.89
C MET A 482 18.46 -33.98 7.97
N THR A 483 18.88 -35.14 7.49
CA THR A 483 20.28 -35.55 7.46
C THR A 483 20.68 -35.87 6.03
N VAL A 484 21.69 -35.17 5.53
CA VAL A 484 22.28 -35.39 4.20
C VAL A 484 23.68 -35.93 4.41
N ASN A 485 23.94 -37.14 3.90
CA ASN A 485 25.18 -37.87 4.12
C ASN A 485 26.17 -37.78 2.94
N SER A 486 25.83 -37.01 1.91
CA SER A 486 26.56 -36.96 0.66
C SER A 486 26.28 -35.64 -0.05
N PHE A 487 27.34 -35.02 -0.56
CA PHE A 487 27.26 -33.79 -1.34
C PHE A 487 27.67 -34.05 -2.78
N PHE A 488 27.04 -33.36 -3.72
CA PHE A 488 27.49 -33.37 -5.10
C PHE A 488 28.72 -32.49 -5.24
N LYS A 489 29.77 -33.02 -5.86
CA LYS A 489 30.94 -32.21 -6.21
C LYS A 489 30.53 -31.11 -7.20
N GLN A 490 31.00 -29.89 -6.99
CA GLN A 490 30.76 -28.79 -7.93
C GLN A 490 31.57 -28.97 -9.23
N GLU A 491 30.96 -28.65 -10.37
CA GLU A 491 31.62 -28.60 -11.68
C GLU A 491 31.92 -27.14 -12.05
N GLY A 492 33.19 -26.83 -12.33
CA GLY A 492 33.65 -25.46 -12.55
C GLY A 492 33.12 -24.82 -13.84
N ASP A 493 32.72 -25.63 -14.81
CA ASP A 493 32.18 -25.19 -16.10
C ASP A 493 30.64 -25.15 -16.12
N ARG A 494 29.98 -25.50 -15.01
CA ARG A 494 28.52 -25.57 -14.87
C ARG A 494 28.05 -24.91 -13.58
N LEU A 495 28.37 -23.62 -13.46
CA LEU A 495 28.04 -22.81 -12.28
C LEU A 495 26.76 -21.97 -12.46
N SER A 496 26.23 -21.87 -13.67
CA SER A 496 25.06 -21.06 -13.96
C SER A 496 23.80 -21.60 -13.27
N ASP A 497 22.87 -20.71 -12.94
CA ASP A 497 21.57 -21.11 -12.37
C ASP A 497 20.78 -22.01 -13.33
N GLU A 498 20.89 -21.82 -14.65
CA GLU A 498 20.31 -22.71 -15.66
C GLU A 498 20.84 -24.15 -15.55
N ASP A 499 22.13 -24.32 -15.28
CA ASP A 499 22.70 -25.65 -15.09
C ASP A 499 22.24 -26.26 -13.76
N LEU A 500 22.14 -25.45 -12.70
CA LEU A 500 21.57 -25.89 -11.42
C LEU A 500 20.12 -26.37 -11.59
N PHE A 501 19.27 -25.65 -12.33
CA PHE A 501 17.89 -26.09 -12.59
C PHE A 501 17.84 -27.40 -13.39
N LYS A 502 18.73 -27.59 -14.38
CA LYS A 502 18.84 -28.88 -15.08
C LYS A 502 19.20 -30.00 -14.10
N PHE A 503 20.19 -29.79 -13.23
CA PHE A 503 20.59 -30.77 -12.22
C PHE A 503 19.46 -31.10 -11.24
N LEU A 504 18.69 -30.10 -10.80
CA LEU A 504 17.56 -30.30 -9.88
C LEU A 504 16.40 -31.05 -10.56
N ALA A 505 16.07 -30.71 -11.81
CA ALA A 505 15.04 -31.41 -12.59
C ALA A 505 15.42 -32.87 -12.83
N ASP A 506 16.68 -33.11 -13.12
CA ASP A 506 17.28 -34.43 -13.29
C ASP A 506 17.26 -35.23 -11.96
N TYR A 507 17.63 -34.59 -10.86
CA TYR A 507 17.54 -35.15 -9.51
C TYR A 507 16.11 -35.58 -9.15
N LYS A 508 15.11 -34.75 -9.49
CA LYS A 508 13.68 -35.07 -9.28
C LYS A 508 13.22 -36.29 -10.08
N ARG A 509 13.67 -36.43 -11.34
CA ARG A 509 13.20 -37.49 -12.26
C ARG A 509 13.88 -38.84 -12.07
N SER A 510 15.11 -38.87 -11.57
CA SER A 510 15.98 -40.03 -11.74
C SER A 510 16.90 -40.28 -10.55
N SER A 511 16.63 -41.36 -9.82
CA SER A 511 17.55 -41.93 -8.82
C SER A 511 18.88 -42.42 -9.42
N SER A 512 19.02 -42.46 -10.75
CA SER A 512 20.27 -42.84 -11.41
C SER A 512 21.30 -41.71 -11.51
N LEU A 513 20.91 -40.43 -11.42
CA LEU A 513 21.88 -39.33 -11.32
C LEU A 513 22.63 -39.33 -9.99
N GLN A 514 21.98 -39.78 -8.92
CA GLN A 514 22.66 -40.07 -7.63
C GLN A 514 23.83 -41.06 -7.80
N ARG A 515 23.81 -41.91 -8.84
CA ARG A 515 24.88 -42.86 -9.16
C ARG A 515 25.92 -42.35 -10.16
N ARG A 516 25.63 -41.30 -10.93
CA ARG A 516 26.53 -40.79 -12.00
C ARG A 516 27.36 -39.57 -11.56
N VAL A 517 26.82 -38.71 -10.71
CA VAL A 517 27.56 -37.53 -10.22
C VAL A 517 28.47 -37.96 -9.08
N LYS A 518 29.76 -37.62 -9.18
CA LYS A 518 30.74 -37.93 -8.12
C LYS A 518 30.33 -37.23 -6.83
N SER A 519 30.02 -38.02 -5.80
CA SER A 519 29.64 -37.54 -4.48
C SER A 519 30.84 -37.44 -3.54
N ILE A 520 30.80 -36.45 -2.65
CA ILE A 520 31.74 -36.30 -1.54
C ILE A 520 31.01 -36.73 -0.26
N PRO A 521 31.51 -37.74 0.49
CA PRO A 521 30.90 -38.16 1.74
C PRO A 521 31.05 -37.07 2.81
N GLY A 522 29.98 -36.84 3.57
CA GLY A 522 29.97 -35.87 4.65
C GLY A 522 28.65 -35.88 5.39
N LEU A 523 28.46 -34.99 6.35
CA LEU A 523 27.27 -34.91 7.19
C LEU A 523 26.78 -33.46 7.27
N LEU A 524 25.62 -33.20 6.68
CA LEU A 524 24.82 -32.01 6.93
C LEU A 524 23.58 -32.41 7.72
N ARG A 525 23.39 -31.81 8.89
CA ARG A 525 22.20 -31.98 9.72
C ARG A 525 21.45 -30.66 9.86
N LEU A 526 20.23 -30.63 9.37
CA LEU A 526 19.31 -29.48 9.44
C LEU A 526 18.12 -29.82 10.33
N GLU A 527 17.59 -28.82 11.01
CA GLU A 527 16.29 -28.87 11.69
C GLU A 527 15.34 -27.93 10.95
N ILE A 528 14.25 -28.48 10.41
CA ILE A 528 13.23 -27.70 9.68
C ILE A 528 11.91 -27.83 10.44
N SER A 529 11.30 -26.69 10.77
CA SER A 529 10.00 -26.61 11.42
C SER A 529 9.18 -25.47 10.81
N PRO A 530 7.83 -25.49 10.92
CA PRO A 530 7.03 -24.30 10.70
C PRO A 530 7.53 -23.17 11.60
N ALA A 531 7.60 -21.94 11.08
CA ALA A 531 8.02 -20.79 11.86
C ALA A 531 6.79 -20.15 12.53
N PRO A 532 6.81 -19.88 13.85
CA PRO A 532 5.72 -19.16 14.50
C PRO A 532 5.65 -17.71 13.95
N GLU A 533 4.50 -17.07 14.11
CA GLU A 533 4.31 -15.67 13.67
C GLU A 533 5.32 -14.73 14.34
N ILE A 534 5.55 -14.94 15.64
CA ILE A 534 6.50 -14.18 16.47
C ILE A 534 7.69 -15.07 16.83
N ILE A 535 8.88 -14.70 16.37
CA ILE A 535 10.13 -15.42 16.64
C ILE A 535 11.06 -14.50 17.41
N SER A 536 11.31 -14.84 18.68
CA SER A 536 12.19 -14.09 19.55
C SER A 536 13.62 -14.05 19.01
N GLY A 537 14.25 -12.87 19.01
CA GLY A 537 15.66 -12.71 18.57
C GLY A 537 15.87 -12.81 17.07
N SER A 538 14.88 -12.42 16.27
CA SER A 538 14.97 -12.39 14.80
C SER A 538 15.46 -11.06 14.27
N LEU A 539 16.14 -11.10 13.12
CA LEU A 539 16.56 -9.94 12.34
C LEU A 539 15.80 -9.95 11.00
N THR A 540 15.25 -8.80 10.59
CA THR A 540 14.64 -8.63 9.27
C THR A 540 15.69 -8.73 8.16
N PRO A 541 15.29 -8.82 6.88
CA PRO A 541 16.24 -8.77 5.77
C PRO A 541 17.14 -7.51 5.77
N GLU A 542 16.68 -6.38 6.31
CA GLU A 542 17.45 -5.14 6.45
C GLU A 542 18.39 -5.15 7.66
N MET A 543 18.42 -6.26 8.42
CA MET A 543 19.17 -6.45 9.67
C MET A 543 18.60 -5.68 10.86
N LEU A 544 17.29 -5.40 10.86
CA LEU A 544 16.61 -4.76 11.99
C LEU A 544 16.11 -5.80 12.99
N PRO A 545 16.27 -5.59 14.31
CA PRO A 545 15.77 -6.51 15.34
C PRO A 545 14.24 -6.51 15.43
N VAL A 546 13.64 -7.70 15.41
CA VAL A 546 12.19 -7.96 15.50
C VAL A 546 11.78 -8.18 16.97
N LYS A 547 10.64 -7.62 17.39
CA LYS A 547 10.06 -7.80 18.72
C LYS A 547 9.45 -9.21 18.87
N PRO A 548 9.67 -9.91 20.01
CA PRO A 548 10.57 -9.56 21.11
C PRO A 548 12.04 -9.85 20.75
N PHE A 549 12.94 -8.93 21.10
CA PHE A 549 14.37 -9.15 20.93
C PHE A 549 15.03 -9.25 22.31
N PRO A 550 15.49 -10.43 22.73
CA PRO A 550 16.03 -10.61 24.06
C PRO A 550 17.38 -9.90 24.19
N GLU A 551 17.66 -9.32 25.36
CA GLU A 551 18.96 -8.71 25.66
C GLU A 551 20.08 -9.76 25.80
N THR A 552 19.71 -11.04 25.96
CA THR A 552 20.66 -12.16 26.02
C THR A 552 21.38 -12.31 24.68
N ARG A 553 22.71 -12.49 24.70
CA ARG A 553 23.57 -12.69 23.52
C ARG A 553 23.38 -14.06 22.83
N THR A 554 22.14 -14.51 22.64
CA THR A 554 21.81 -15.67 21.84
C THR A 554 22.01 -15.35 20.36
N ARG A 555 22.40 -16.36 19.56
CA ARG A 555 22.59 -16.18 18.12
C ARG A 555 21.25 -15.81 17.48
N PRO A 556 21.20 -14.78 16.62
CA PRO A 556 19.94 -14.36 16.03
C PRO A 556 19.45 -15.34 14.96
N HIS A 557 18.14 -15.31 14.73
CA HIS A 557 17.51 -15.87 13.54
C HIS A 557 17.48 -14.80 12.44
N LYS A 558 17.77 -15.14 11.19
CA LYS A 558 17.64 -14.18 10.07
C LYS A 558 16.40 -14.48 9.25
N GLU A 559 15.53 -13.49 9.07
CA GLU A 559 14.49 -13.55 8.06
C GLU A 559 15.12 -13.34 6.68
N ILE A 560 14.77 -14.23 5.76
CA ILE A 560 15.29 -14.25 4.40
C ILE A 560 14.23 -13.66 3.49
N LEU A 561 14.61 -12.64 2.72
CA LEU A 561 13.71 -12.03 1.75
C LEU A 561 13.25 -13.04 0.69
N GLU A 562 11.95 -13.07 0.45
CA GLU A 562 11.31 -13.87 -0.59
C GLU A 562 11.30 -13.11 -1.93
N PHE A 563 11.53 -13.83 -3.03
CA PHE A 563 11.30 -13.39 -4.40
C PHE A 563 10.10 -14.17 -4.96
N PRO A 564 8.87 -13.66 -4.84
CA PRO A 564 7.68 -14.43 -5.15
C PRO A 564 7.61 -14.75 -6.66
N ILE A 565 7.16 -15.95 -6.99
CA ILE A 565 7.08 -16.42 -8.39
C ILE A 565 5.99 -15.71 -9.21
N ARG A 566 5.01 -15.11 -8.52
CA ARG A 566 3.89 -14.34 -9.05
C ARG A 566 3.75 -13.04 -8.27
N GLU A 567 3.06 -12.07 -8.86
CA GLU A 567 2.84 -10.75 -8.29
C GLU A 567 2.07 -10.84 -6.96
N VAL A 568 2.48 -10.03 -5.97
CA VAL A 568 1.82 -9.95 -4.65
C VAL A 568 1.24 -8.55 -4.47
N TYR A 569 -0.09 -8.47 -4.39
CA TYR A 569 -0.82 -7.21 -4.35
C TYR A 569 -0.99 -6.66 -2.93
N VAL A 570 0.11 -6.28 -2.29
CA VAL A 570 0.10 -5.67 -0.94
C VAL A 570 0.89 -4.36 -0.94
N PRO A 571 0.26 -3.22 -0.60
CA PRO A 571 0.95 -1.92 -0.58
C PRO A 571 2.17 -1.90 0.35
N HIS A 572 3.16 -1.09 -0.02
CA HIS A 572 4.29 -0.83 0.86
C HIS A 572 3.84 -0.11 2.14
N THR A 573 4.24 -0.66 3.27
CA THR A 573 3.98 -0.12 4.61
C THR A 573 5.26 0.11 5.42
N VAL A 574 6.41 -0.33 4.89
CA VAL A 574 7.73 -0.26 5.53
C VAL A 574 8.76 0.25 4.52
N TYR A 575 9.70 1.07 4.99
CA TYR A 575 10.84 1.51 4.18
C TYR A 575 11.77 0.34 3.86
N ARG A 576 11.99 0.05 2.58
CA ARG A 576 12.94 -0.94 2.09
C ARG A 576 13.65 -0.37 0.87
N ASN A 577 14.97 -0.37 0.84
CA ASN A 577 15.74 0.10 -0.32
C ASN A 577 16.96 -0.79 -0.53
N LEU A 578 16.74 -1.93 -1.20
CA LEU A 578 17.74 -2.97 -1.40
C LEU A 578 18.03 -3.16 -2.90
N LEU A 579 19.30 -3.38 -3.23
CA LEU A 579 19.77 -3.72 -4.57
C LEU A 579 20.50 -5.07 -4.52
N TYR A 580 20.15 -5.97 -5.42
CA TYR A 580 20.79 -7.27 -5.62
C TYR A 580 21.55 -7.23 -6.94
N VAL A 581 22.85 -7.55 -6.89
CA VAL A 581 23.74 -7.62 -8.05
C VAL A 581 24.22 -9.05 -8.21
N TYR A 582 23.99 -9.62 -9.39
CA TYR A 582 24.35 -10.98 -9.75
C TYR A 582 25.34 -10.94 -10.91
N PRO A 583 26.65 -11.04 -10.65
CA PRO A 583 27.62 -11.37 -11.70
C PRO A 583 27.25 -12.73 -12.30
N GLN A 584 27.13 -12.81 -13.62
CA GLN A 584 26.70 -14.05 -14.28
C GLN A 584 27.87 -14.73 -15.02
N ARG A 585 28.54 -14.01 -15.91
CA ARG A 585 29.58 -14.59 -16.78
C ARG A 585 30.59 -13.54 -17.21
N LEU A 586 31.85 -13.95 -17.34
CA LEU A 586 32.91 -13.17 -17.97
C LEU A 586 33.53 -13.96 -19.12
N ASN A 587 33.81 -13.31 -20.26
CA ASN A 587 34.41 -13.99 -21.41
C ASN A 587 35.58 -13.19 -22.01
N PHE A 588 36.81 -13.59 -21.71
CA PHE A 588 38.01 -13.04 -22.36
C PHE A 588 38.51 -13.98 -23.46
N THR A 589 38.11 -13.73 -24.70
CA THR A 589 38.36 -14.65 -25.82
C THR A 589 39.77 -14.58 -26.40
N ASN A 590 40.46 -13.41 -26.43
CA ASN A 590 41.73 -13.33 -27.18
C ASN A 590 42.88 -12.43 -26.64
N LYS A 591 42.66 -11.33 -25.90
CA LYS A 591 43.78 -10.42 -25.53
C LYS A 591 44.43 -10.67 -24.17
N LEU A 592 43.71 -11.24 -23.20
CA LEU A 592 44.20 -11.48 -21.83
C LEU A 592 44.63 -12.95 -21.60
N ALA A 593 45.15 -13.63 -22.64
CA ALA A 593 45.30 -15.09 -22.75
C ALA A 593 46.01 -15.83 -21.58
N SER A 594 46.68 -15.10 -20.68
CA SER A 594 47.35 -15.62 -19.48
C SER A 594 46.45 -15.68 -18.24
N ALA A 595 45.40 -14.84 -18.15
CA ALA A 595 44.55 -14.79 -16.95
C ALA A 595 43.59 -15.99 -16.91
N ARG A 596 43.71 -16.84 -15.87
CA ARG A 596 42.89 -18.06 -15.72
C ARG A 596 42.31 -18.26 -14.31
N ASN A 597 42.61 -17.39 -13.36
CA ASN A 597 42.10 -17.44 -11.99
C ASN A 597 41.45 -16.09 -11.70
N ILE A 598 40.28 -15.85 -12.29
CA ILE A 598 39.70 -14.51 -12.33
C ILE A 598 38.71 -14.34 -11.18
N THR A 599 38.86 -13.24 -10.43
CA THR A 599 37.87 -12.76 -9.46
C THR A 599 37.41 -11.35 -9.86
N VAL A 600 36.17 -11.03 -9.55
CA VAL A 600 35.61 -9.69 -9.70
C VAL A 600 35.45 -9.09 -8.31
N LYS A 601 36.19 -8.01 -8.05
CA LYS A 601 35.97 -7.13 -6.91
C LYS A 601 34.82 -6.19 -7.24
N ILE A 602 33.79 -6.17 -6.39
CA ILE A 602 32.57 -5.39 -6.57
C ILE A 602 32.49 -4.37 -5.45
N GLN A 603 32.29 -3.10 -5.80
CA GLN A 603 32.17 -1.98 -4.87
C GLN A 603 30.97 -1.11 -5.25
N PHE A 604 30.33 -0.53 -4.24
CA PHE A 604 29.35 0.55 -4.41
C PHE A 604 30.02 1.87 -4.05
N MET A 605 30.11 2.78 -5.02
CA MET A 605 30.89 4.01 -4.92
C MET A 605 29.96 5.22 -4.86
N CYS A 606 30.30 6.25 -4.08
CA CYS A 606 29.63 7.57 -4.11
C CYS A 606 30.41 8.65 -4.89
N GLY A 607 31.53 8.28 -5.49
CA GLY A 607 32.41 9.13 -6.29
C GLY A 607 33.55 8.32 -6.89
N GLU A 608 34.43 8.95 -7.66
CA GLU A 608 35.42 8.25 -8.49
C GLU A 608 36.69 7.83 -7.74
N ASP A 609 37.01 8.47 -6.61
CA ASP A 609 38.15 8.09 -5.77
C ASP A 609 37.94 6.77 -5.04
N THR A 610 39.03 6.03 -4.84
CA THR A 610 39.01 4.74 -4.12
C THR A 610 38.49 4.83 -2.67
N SER A 611 38.62 5.99 -2.02
CA SER A 611 38.10 6.25 -0.67
C SER A 611 36.58 6.39 -0.62
N ASN A 612 35.93 6.60 -1.76
CA ASN A 612 34.48 6.80 -1.87
C ASN A 612 33.70 5.47 -1.91
N ALA A 613 34.35 4.34 -1.63
CA ALA A 613 33.69 3.05 -1.49
C ALA A 613 32.83 3.03 -0.22
N MET A 614 31.53 2.85 -0.38
CA MET A 614 30.56 2.91 0.71
C MET A 614 30.43 1.56 1.43
N PRO A 615 30.37 1.54 2.78
CA PRO A 615 30.15 0.32 3.56
C PRO A 615 28.66 -0.05 3.56
N VAL A 616 28.11 -0.43 2.41
CA VAL A 616 26.67 -0.71 2.21
C VAL A 616 26.39 -2.12 1.71
N ILE A 617 27.42 -2.91 1.40
CA ILE A 617 27.27 -4.29 0.97
C ILE A 617 27.05 -5.18 2.20
N PHE A 618 26.02 -5.99 2.23
CA PHE A 618 25.78 -6.87 3.38
C PHE A 618 26.88 -7.94 3.50
N GLY A 619 27.42 -8.09 4.70
CA GLY A 619 28.41 -9.10 5.00
C GLY A 619 27.86 -10.52 4.92
N LYS A 620 28.72 -11.47 4.53
CA LYS A 620 28.44 -12.92 4.63
C LYS A 620 28.50 -13.37 6.12
N SER A 621 28.67 -14.67 6.37
CA SER A 621 28.81 -15.21 7.72
C SER A 621 30.18 -14.90 8.34
N THR A 622 30.21 -14.74 9.67
CA THR A 622 31.43 -14.51 10.48
C THR A 622 32.30 -13.38 9.92
N GLY A 623 31.68 -12.23 9.69
CA GLY A 623 32.35 -11.01 9.22
C GLY A 623 31.67 -9.74 9.77
N PRO A 624 32.10 -8.56 9.33
CA PRO A 624 31.41 -7.31 9.63
C PRO A 624 29.99 -7.32 9.02
N GLU A 625 29.11 -6.49 9.57
CA GLU A 625 27.72 -6.41 9.11
C GLU A 625 27.61 -5.81 7.71
N PHE A 626 28.41 -4.76 7.44
CA PHE A 626 28.53 -4.15 6.13
C PHE A 626 29.98 -4.12 5.65
N LEU A 627 30.15 -4.25 4.33
CA LEU A 627 31.41 -4.30 3.61
C LEU A 627 31.47 -3.18 2.57
N GLN A 628 32.68 -2.71 2.28
CA GLN A 628 32.96 -1.77 1.18
C GLN A 628 33.25 -2.48 -0.15
N GLU A 629 33.63 -3.76 -0.07
CA GLU A 629 34.01 -4.56 -1.22
C GLU A 629 33.68 -6.04 -0.99
N VAL A 630 33.34 -6.73 -2.07
CA VAL A 630 33.16 -8.19 -2.08
C VAL A 630 33.81 -8.78 -3.32
N TYR A 631 34.17 -10.05 -3.25
CA TYR A 631 34.87 -10.77 -4.32
C TYR A 631 34.05 -11.99 -4.75
N THR A 632 34.01 -12.23 -6.06
CA THR A 632 33.45 -13.48 -6.61
C THR A 632 34.38 -14.66 -6.37
N ALA A 633 33.80 -15.86 -6.26
CA ALA A 633 34.54 -17.09 -6.18
C ALA A 633 35.34 -17.33 -7.46
N VAL A 634 36.49 -17.98 -7.30
CA VAL A 634 37.44 -18.23 -8.39
C VAL A 634 37.38 -19.69 -8.80
N THR A 635 37.07 -19.92 -10.06
CA THR A 635 37.27 -21.23 -10.70
C THR A 635 38.71 -21.32 -11.21
N TYR A 636 39.47 -22.26 -10.66
CA TYR A 636 40.89 -22.43 -11.00
C TYR A 636 41.06 -22.78 -12.50
N HIS A 637 42.04 -22.12 -13.13
CA HIS A 637 42.41 -22.28 -14.54
C HIS A 637 41.29 -22.01 -15.57
N ASN A 638 40.22 -21.30 -15.18
CA ASN A 638 39.14 -20.89 -16.07
C ASN A 638 39.32 -19.45 -16.60
N LYS A 639 39.30 -19.30 -17.93
CA LYS A 639 39.41 -18.02 -18.66
C LYS A 639 38.07 -17.31 -18.86
N SER A 640 36.98 -18.07 -18.78
CA SER A 640 35.62 -17.61 -19.01
C SER A 640 34.71 -18.10 -17.87
N PRO A 641 34.92 -17.58 -16.65
CA PRO A 641 34.19 -18.07 -15.48
C PRO A 641 32.72 -17.68 -15.54
N ASP A 642 31.88 -18.63 -15.11
CA ASP A 642 30.52 -18.38 -14.66
C ASP A 642 30.55 -18.11 -13.15
N PHE A 643 29.70 -17.19 -12.72
CA PHE A 643 29.57 -16.74 -11.34
C PHE A 643 28.17 -17.08 -10.82
N TYR A 644 28.04 -17.28 -9.52
CA TYR A 644 26.75 -17.53 -8.86
C TYR A 644 26.51 -16.60 -7.66
N GLU A 645 27.37 -15.60 -7.49
CA GLU A 645 27.31 -14.66 -6.38
C GLU A 645 26.04 -13.82 -6.41
N GLU A 646 25.46 -13.64 -5.22
CA GLU A 646 24.45 -12.63 -4.95
C GLU A 646 25.08 -11.59 -4.05
N VAL A 647 25.15 -10.35 -4.53
CA VAL A 647 25.63 -9.21 -3.75
C VAL A 647 24.44 -8.35 -3.36
N LYS A 648 24.07 -8.41 -2.08
CA LYS A 648 23.02 -7.57 -1.51
C LYS A 648 23.61 -6.25 -1.03
N ILE A 649 22.99 -5.15 -1.42
CA ILE A 649 23.44 -3.78 -1.15
C ILE A 649 22.29 -2.97 -0.55
N LYS A 650 22.55 -2.26 0.54
CA LYS A 650 21.63 -1.26 1.09
C LYS A 650 21.79 0.03 0.29
N LEU A 651 20.76 0.44 -0.45
CA LEU A 651 20.82 1.68 -1.21
C LEU A 651 20.72 2.90 -0.28
N PRO A 652 21.58 3.92 -0.45
CA PRO A 652 21.45 5.18 0.27
C PRO A 652 20.09 5.83 0.03
N ALA A 653 19.61 6.58 1.03
CA ALA A 653 18.36 7.34 0.92
C ALA A 653 18.37 8.32 -0.26
N LYS A 654 19.49 9.03 -0.43
CA LYS A 654 19.71 10.03 -1.47
C LYS A 654 20.68 9.47 -2.50
N LEU A 655 20.13 9.04 -3.64
CA LEU A 655 20.94 8.65 -4.78
C LEU A 655 21.35 9.89 -5.56
N THR A 656 22.53 9.84 -6.16
CA THR A 656 23.09 10.91 -6.98
C THR A 656 23.71 10.28 -8.22
N VAL A 657 23.91 11.08 -9.25
CA VAL A 657 24.56 10.66 -10.51
C VAL A 657 25.97 10.07 -10.32
N ASN A 658 26.67 10.45 -9.25
CA ASN A 658 27.99 9.90 -8.90
C ASN A 658 27.93 8.47 -8.36
N HIS A 659 26.76 7.99 -7.92
CA HIS A 659 26.63 6.65 -7.35
C HIS A 659 26.69 5.59 -8.45
N HIS A 660 27.63 4.66 -8.32
CA HIS A 660 27.84 3.63 -9.32
C HIS A 660 28.40 2.33 -8.70
N LEU A 661 28.17 1.22 -9.40
CA LEU A 661 28.87 -0.04 -9.16
C LEU A 661 30.20 -0.02 -9.89
N LEU A 662 31.26 -0.33 -9.19
CA LEU A 662 32.60 -0.50 -9.75
C LEU A 662 32.98 -1.97 -9.69
N PHE A 663 33.36 -2.51 -10.85
CA PHE A 663 33.85 -3.87 -11.04
C PHE A 663 35.33 -3.82 -11.39
N THR A 664 36.18 -4.41 -10.55
CA THR A 664 37.61 -4.54 -10.82
C THR A 664 37.97 -6.01 -11.00
N PHE A 665 38.58 -6.33 -12.14
CA PHE A 665 38.93 -7.70 -12.50
C PHE A 665 40.37 -7.98 -12.09
N TYR A 666 40.58 -9.05 -11.34
CA TYR A 666 41.92 -9.49 -10.93
C TYR A 666 42.19 -10.92 -11.35
N HIS A 667 43.43 -11.19 -11.72
CA HIS A 667 43.99 -12.54 -11.77
C HIS A 667 44.67 -12.85 -10.43
N ILE A 668 44.35 -14.01 -9.85
CA ILE A 668 44.89 -14.47 -8.57
C ILE A 668 45.95 -15.55 -8.77
N SER A 669 47.19 -15.26 -8.38
CA SER A 669 48.28 -16.23 -8.44
C SER A 669 48.18 -17.26 -7.31
N CYS A 670 47.83 -18.50 -7.68
CA CYS A 670 47.85 -19.63 -6.74
C CYS A 670 49.28 -20.16 -6.49
N GLN A 671 50.27 -19.78 -7.29
CA GLN A 671 51.67 -20.19 -7.11
C GLN A 671 52.43 -19.19 -6.22
N GLN A 672 53.31 -19.71 -5.36
CA GLN A 672 54.19 -18.89 -4.54
C GLN A 672 55.50 -18.63 -5.28
N LYS A 673 55.58 -17.50 -5.98
CA LYS A 673 56.83 -16.98 -6.57
C LYS A 673 57.32 -15.80 -5.74
N GLN A 674 58.60 -15.80 -5.35
CA GLN A 674 59.17 -14.73 -4.53
C GLN A 674 59.03 -13.36 -5.24
N GLY A 675 58.57 -12.35 -4.50
CA GLY A 675 58.50 -10.95 -4.97
C GLY A 675 57.35 -10.59 -5.92
N THR A 676 56.40 -11.50 -6.21
CA THR A 676 55.23 -11.18 -7.07
C THR A 676 53.98 -10.93 -6.23
N SER A 677 53.18 -9.91 -6.58
CA SER A 677 51.87 -9.68 -5.95
C SER A 677 50.91 -10.85 -6.21
N VAL A 678 50.06 -11.17 -5.23
CA VAL A 678 49.03 -12.21 -5.37
C VAL A 678 47.98 -11.82 -6.41
N GLU A 679 47.60 -10.54 -6.42
CA GLU A 679 46.66 -9.95 -7.37
C GLU A 679 47.41 -9.32 -8.55
N SER A 680 46.90 -9.54 -9.75
CA SER A 680 47.30 -8.82 -10.96
C SER A 680 46.06 -8.21 -11.61
N LEU A 681 46.04 -6.89 -11.78
CA LEU A 681 44.91 -6.16 -12.37
C LEU A 681 44.72 -6.55 -13.85
N LEU A 682 43.48 -6.85 -14.23
CA LEU A 682 43.08 -7.17 -15.59
C LEU A 682 42.28 -6.05 -16.25
N GLY A 683 41.54 -5.28 -15.47
CA GLY A 683 40.75 -4.16 -15.97
C GLY A 683 39.62 -3.75 -15.05
N TYR A 684 38.76 -2.87 -15.57
CA TYR A 684 37.63 -2.27 -14.88
C TYR A 684 36.37 -2.29 -15.74
N SER A 685 35.22 -2.35 -15.10
CA SER A 685 33.92 -2.06 -15.69
C SER A 685 33.06 -1.37 -14.64
N TRP A 686 31.99 -0.68 -15.03
CA TRP A 686 31.16 0.07 -14.11
C TRP A 686 29.73 0.22 -14.63
N LEU A 687 28.81 0.44 -13.69
CA LEU A 687 27.40 0.71 -13.96
C LEU A 687 26.92 1.84 -13.04
N PRO A 688 26.61 3.03 -13.59
CA PRO A 688 25.92 4.07 -12.83
C PRO A 688 24.58 3.56 -12.33
N ILE A 689 24.26 3.83 -11.06
CA ILE A 689 23.04 3.31 -10.43
C ILE A 689 21.85 4.23 -10.68
N LEU A 690 22.09 5.52 -10.89
CA LEU A 690 21.09 6.51 -11.24
C LEU A 690 21.42 7.12 -12.60
N LEU A 691 20.58 6.91 -13.61
CA LEU A 691 20.69 7.56 -14.93
C LEU A 691 19.35 8.18 -15.30
N SER A 692 19.37 9.46 -15.70
CA SER A 692 18.14 10.22 -16.02
C SER A 692 17.09 10.14 -14.90
N GLU A 693 17.51 10.28 -13.63
CA GLU A 693 16.69 10.13 -12.42
C GLU A 693 16.08 8.73 -12.19
N ARG A 694 16.49 7.73 -12.98
CA ARG A 694 16.00 6.36 -12.91
C ARG A 694 17.02 5.40 -12.32
N LEU A 695 16.57 4.58 -11.36
CA LEU A 695 17.33 3.47 -10.82
C LEU A 695 17.59 2.41 -11.90
N GLN A 696 18.86 2.06 -12.12
CA GLN A 696 19.28 1.11 -13.14
C GLN A 696 19.08 -0.34 -12.65
N THR A 697 18.19 -1.07 -13.32
CA THR A 697 17.89 -2.49 -13.08
C THR A 697 17.77 -3.25 -14.40
N GLY A 698 17.96 -4.57 -14.38
CA GLY A 698 17.92 -5.46 -15.53
C GLY A 698 19.24 -6.18 -15.79
N SER A 699 19.35 -6.79 -16.97
CA SER A 699 20.56 -7.49 -17.42
C SER A 699 21.44 -6.56 -18.26
N TYR A 700 22.75 -6.56 -18.00
CA TYR A 700 23.73 -5.74 -18.71
C TYR A 700 24.89 -6.59 -19.24
N CYS A 701 25.44 -6.19 -20.39
CA CYS A 701 26.61 -6.84 -20.99
C CYS A 701 27.74 -5.80 -21.12
N LEU A 702 28.46 -5.61 -20.03
CA LEU A 702 29.38 -4.48 -19.89
C LEU A 702 30.74 -4.74 -20.58
N PRO A 703 31.33 -3.73 -21.25
CA PRO A 703 32.69 -3.81 -21.74
C PRO A 703 33.71 -3.61 -20.61
N VAL A 704 34.94 -4.08 -20.82
CA VAL A 704 36.03 -4.01 -19.84
C VAL A 704 37.17 -3.14 -20.35
N ALA A 705 37.54 -2.11 -19.58
CA ALA A 705 38.67 -1.22 -19.83
C ALA A 705 39.95 -1.78 -19.16
N LEU A 706 41.08 -1.79 -19.86
CA LEU A 706 42.31 -2.49 -19.41
C LEU A 706 43.25 -1.64 -18.53
N GLU A 707 43.18 -0.32 -18.63
CA GLU A 707 44.13 0.58 -17.96
C GLU A 707 43.40 1.44 -16.92
N LYS A 708 43.41 2.77 -17.05
CA LYS A 708 42.75 3.67 -16.11
C LYS A 708 41.33 3.98 -16.55
N LEU A 709 40.47 4.16 -15.56
CA LEU A 709 39.12 4.69 -15.76
C LEU A 709 39.21 6.12 -16.31
N PRO A 710 38.40 6.48 -17.32
CA PRO A 710 38.37 7.84 -17.84
C PRO A 710 37.79 8.80 -16.79
N PRO A 711 38.09 10.11 -16.83
CA PRO A 711 37.47 11.07 -15.91
C PRO A 711 35.95 11.14 -16.16
N ASN A 712 35.16 11.32 -15.10
CA ASN A 712 33.69 11.38 -15.17
C ASN A 712 33.06 10.11 -15.75
N TYR A 713 33.72 8.96 -15.62
CA TYR A 713 33.20 7.68 -16.08
C TYR A 713 31.89 7.32 -15.37
N SER A 714 31.74 7.73 -14.12
CA SER A 714 30.56 7.47 -13.29
C SER A 714 29.26 8.06 -13.85
N MET A 715 29.35 9.05 -14.73
CA MET A 715 28.21 9.73 -15.35
C MET A 715 27.60 8.96 -16.53
N HIS A 716 28.30 7.94 -17.05
CA HIS A 716 27.89 7.19 -18.23
C HIS A 716 28.03 5.69 -17.99
N SER A 717 27.11 4.87 -18.49
CA SER A 717 27.31 3.42 -18.48
C SER A 717 28.50 3.06 -19.36
N ALA A 718 29.28 2.04 -18.99
CA ALA A 718 30.48 1.63 -19.73
C ALA A 718 30.22 1.39 -21.23
N GLU A 719 29.00 0.97 -21.59
CA GLU A 719 28.53 0.76 -22.97
C GLU A 719 28.33 2.08 -23.76
N LYS A 720 27.96 3.17 -23.08
CA LYS A 720 27.55 4.44 -23.70
C LYS A 720 28.55 5.57 -23.44
N VAL A 721 29.77 5.24 -23.03
CA VAL A 721 30.82 6.23 -22.76
C VAL A 721 31.17 6.98 -24.06
N PRO A 722 31.12 8.32 -24.07
CA PRO A 722 31.56 9.11 -25.21
C PRO A 722 33.04 8.91 -25.52
N SER A 723 33.46 9.18 -26.76
CA SER A 723 34.86 9.14 -27.18
C SER A 723 35.73 10.02 -26.28
N GLN A 724 36.75 9.41 -25.67
CA GLN A 724 37.68 10.08 -24.76
C GLN A 724 39.01 10.41 -25.46
N ASN A 725 39.71 11.43 -24.96
CA ASN A 725 41.08 11.74 -25.37
C ASN A 725 41.99 11.78 -24.12
N PRO A 726 42.92 10.82 -23.94
CA PRO A 726 43.25 9.69 -24.83
C PRO A 726 42.14 8.61 -24.88
N PRO A 727 42.08 7.80 -25.96
CA PRO A 727 41.04 6.78 -26.12
C PRO A 727 41.20 5.66 -25.09
N ILE A 728 40.07 5.17 -24.58
CA ILE A 728 40.02 4.06 -23.63
C ILE A 728 40.50 2.78 -24.32
N LYS A 729 41.43 2.07 -23.69
CA LYS A 729 41.87 0.76 -24.16
C LYS A 729 40.92 -0.34 -23.66
N TRP A 730 40.10 -0.85 -24.56
CA TRP A 730 39.13 -1.90 -24.27
C TRP A 730 39.71 -3.31 -24.51
N ALA A 731 39.33 -4.27 -23.67
CA ALA A 731 39.75 -5.67 -23.76
C ALA A 731 39.36 -6.31 -25.10
N GLU A 732 38.13 -6.08 -25.59
CA GLU A 732 37.60 -6.65 -26.84
C GLU A 732 36.99 -5.59 -27.77
N GLY A 733 37.65 -4.43 -27.90
CA GLY A 733 37.18 -3.39 -28.83
C GLY A 733 35.81 -2.83 -28.47
N HIS A 734 35.61 -2.52 -27.18
CA HIS A 734 34.38 -1.99 -26.58
C HIS A 734 33.17 -2.94 -26.65
N LYS A 735 33.38 -4.21 -27.01
CA LYS A 735 32.35 -5.25 -26.91
C LYS A 735 32.05 -5.59 -25.45
N GLY A 736 30.77 -5.80 -25.14
CA GLY A 736 30.32 -6.37 -23.87
C GLY A 736 30.85 -7.78 -23.66
N VAL A 737 31.53 -8.00 -22.54
CA VAL A 737 32.15 -9.30 -22.18
C VAL A 737 31.83 -9.73 -20.76
N PHE A 738 31.26 -8.85 -19.95
CA PHE A 738 30.88 -9.12 -18.57
C PHE A 738 29.37 -9.00 -18.41
N ASN A 739 28.72 -10.14 -18.20
CA ASN A 739 27.29 -10.23 -18.00
C ASN A 739 26.96 -10.09 -16.52
N ILE A 740 26.06 -9.17 -16.20
CA ILE A 740 25.51 -8.98 -14.86
C ILE A 740 24.00 -8.84 -14.93
N GLU A 741 23.35 -9.14 -13.82
CA GLU A 741 21.95 -8.83 -13.60
C GLU A 741 21.81 -8.02 -12.31
N VAL A 742 20.99 -6.98 -12.36
CA VAL A 742 20.74 -6.08 -11.24
C VAL A 742 19.25 -6.03 -10.98
N GLN A 743 18.84 -6.34 -9.75
CA GLN A 743 17.44 -6.34 -9.34
C GLN A 743 17.28 -5.43 -8.12
N ALA A 744 16.23 -4.62 -8.09
CA ALA A 744 15.92 -3.75 -6.95
C ALA A 744 14.66 -4.22 -6.23
N VAL A 745 14.73 -4.24 -4.89
CA VAL A 745 13.54 -4.36 -4.03
C VAL A 745 13.46 -3.06 -3.23
N SER A 746 12.69 -2.11 -3.76
CA SER A 746 12.62 -0.75 -3.25
C SER A 746 11.17 -0.30 -3.07
N SER A 747 10.85 0.17 -1.87
CA SER A 747 9.63 0.91 -1.55
C SER A 747 9.73 2.39 -1.90
N VAL A 748 10.79 2.80 -2.59
CA VAL A 748 11.07 4.19 -2.99
C VAL A 748 11.09 4.30 -4.51
N HIS A 749 11.91 3.49 -5.18
CA HIS A 749 12.09 3.56 -6.62
C HIS A 749 11.19 2.56 -7.35
N THR A 750 10.08 3.05 -7.89
CA THR A 750 9.23 2.28 -8.80
C THR A 750 9.97 1.94 -10.10
N GLN A 751 9.67 0.78 -10.68
CA GLN A 751 10.20 0.36 -11.99
C GLN A 751 9.17 0.56 -13.12
N ASP A 752 7.98 1.08 -12.80
CA ASP A 752 6.93 1.40 -13.76
C ASP A 752 7.09 2.82 -14.30
N ASN A 753 7.14 2.95 -15.63
CA ASN A 753 7.39 4.22 -16.31
C ASN A 753 6.28 5.27 -16.05
N HIS A 754 5.02 4.85 -15.93
CA HIS A 754 3.90 5.77 -15.74
C HIS A 754 3.90 6.34 -14.32
N LEU A 755 4.15 5.48 -13.32
CA LEU A 755 4.32 5.90 -11.93
C LEU A 755 5.55 6.78 -11.74
N GLU A 756 6.69 6.40 -12.34
CA GLU A 756 7.94 7.17 -12.26
C GLU A 756 7.75 8.58 -12.83
N LYS A 757 7.15 8.70 -14.03
CA LYS A 757 6.82 9.99 -14.64
C LYS A 757 5.92 10.81 -13.74
N PHE A 758 4.84 10.22 -13.23
CA PHE A 758 3.90 10.91 -12.34
C PHE A 758 4.57 11.46 -11.08
N PHE A 759 5.31 10.63 -10.36
CA PHE A 759 6.01 11.06 -9.16
C PHE A 759 7.02 12.16 -9.49
N THR A 760 7.84 11.99 -10.53
CA THR A 760 8.87 12.99 -10.89
C THR A 760 8.25 14.36 -11.17
N LEU A 761 7.14 14.41 -11.90
CA LEU A 761 6.41 15.64 -12.19
C LEU A 761 5.75 16.26 -10.95
N CYS A 762 5.21 15.44 -10.04
CA CYS A 762 4.64 15.95 -8.78
C CYS A 762 5.70 16.60 -7.89
N HIS A 763 6.86 15.95 -7.69
CA HIS A 763 7.94 16.53 -6.89
C HIS A 763 8.55 17.77 -7.53
N SER A 764 8.47 17.88 -8.86
CA SER A 764 8.88 19.07 -9.59
C SER A 764 8.03 20.31 -9.29
N LEU A 765 6.79 20.12 -8.80
CA LEU A 765 5.90 21.20 -8.39
C LEU A 765 6.10 21.65 -6.95
N GLU A 766 6.61 20.77 -6.09
CA GLU A 766 6.75 21.03 -4.65
C GLU A 766 8.05 21.78 -4.31
N ASN A 767 9.07 21.64 -5.15
CA ASN A 767 10.35 22.32 -5.01
C ASN A 767 10.55 23.43 -6.04
N GLN A 768 11.40 24.41 -5.72
CA GLN A 768 12.01 25.28 -6.72
C GLN A 768 13.02 24.48 -7.54
N VAL A 769 12.55 23.82 -8.60
CA VAL A 769 13.42 23.08 -9.52
C VAL A 769 13.95 24.00 -10.62
N THR A 770 15.23 23.85 -10.95
CA THR A 770 15.84 24.54 -12.08
C THR A 770 15.43 23.85 -13.39
N PHE A 771 14.60 24.51 -14.19
CA PHE A 771 14.22 24.00 -15.51
C PHE A 771 15.36 24.11 -16.53
N PRO A 772 15.42 23.24 -17.55
CA PRO A 772 14.48 22.15 -17.86
C PRO A 772 14.72 20.87 -17.06
N ILE A 773 13.64 20.17 -16.71
CA ILE A 773 13.68 18.90 -15.97
C ILE A 773 13.80 17.74 -16.96
N ARG A 774 14.56 16.70 -16.62
CA ARG A 774 14.64 15.47 -17.44
C ARG A 774 13.76 14.39 -16.85
N VAL A 775 12.85 13.85 -17.65
CA VAL A 775 11.96 12.74 -17.27
C VAL A 775 11.97 11.69 -18.38
N LEU A 776 12.39 10.46 -18.08
CA LEU A 776 12.43 9.35 -19.05
C LEU A 776 13.09 9.76 -20.40
N ASP A 777 14.20 10.49 -20.31
CA ASP A 777 14.99 11.07 -21.42
C ASP A 777 14.38 12.28 -22.17
N GLN A 778 13.21 12.76 -21.77
CA GLN A 778 12.59 13.97 -22.33
C GLN A 778 12.96 15.19 -21.49
N LYS A 779 13.33 16.30 -22.15
CA LYS A 779 13.52 17.60 -21.50
C LYS A 779 12.18 18.33 -21.44
N ILE A 780 11.71 18.60 -20.24
CA ILE A 780 10.44 19.30 -19.97
C ILE A 780 10.77 20.72 -19.53
N SER A 781 10.27 21.70 -20.29
CA SER A 781 10.32 23.11 -19.90
C SER A 781 9.24 23.44 -18.88
N GLU A 782 9.40 24.55 -18.16
CA GLU A 782 8.40 25.02 -17.18
C GLU A 782 7.01 25.20 -17.81
N THR A 783 6.97 25.73 -19.04
CA THR A 783 5.74 25.94 -19.81
C THR A 783 5.06 24.65 -20.28
N ALA A 784 5.80 23.56 -20.43
CA ALA A 784 5.26 22.26 -20.84
C ALA A 784 4.84 21.40 -19.63
N LEU A 785 5.26 21.75 -18.41
CA LEU A 785 5.04 20.95 -17.21
C LEU A 785 3.55 20.69 -16.95
N GLU A 786 2.69 21.71 -17.10
CA GLU A 786 1.25 21.57 -16.88
C GLU A 786 0.64 20.54 -17.85
N HIS A 787 1.00 20.62 -19.13
CA HIS A 787 0.51 19.69 -20.15
C HIS A 787 1.00 18.27 -19.89
N GLU A 788 2.30 18.12 -19.60
CA GLU A 788 2.89 16.81 -19.32
C GLU A 788 2.34 16.16 -18.04
N LEU A 789 2.03 16.95 -17.02
CA LEU A 789 1.40 16.44 -15.80
C LEU A 789 -0.06 16.01 -16.06
N LYS A 790 -0.83 16.77 -16.84
CA LYS A 790 -2.19 16.36 -17.26
C LYS A 790 -2.16 15.02 -17.99
N LEU A 791 -1.23 14.85 -18.94
CA LEU A 791 -1.04 13.58 -19.63
C LEU A 791 -0.63 12.46 -18.68
N SER A 792 0.31 12.73 -17.77
CA SER A 792 0.76 11.76 -16.78
C SER A 792 -0.37 11.28 -15.88
N LEU A 793 -1.27 12.17 -15.45
CA LEU A 793 -2.46 11.83 -14.65
C LEU A 793 -3.37 10.86 -15.41
N ILE A 794 -3.68 11.15 -16.68
CA ILE A 794 -4.54 10.29 -17.51
C ILE A 794 -3.88 8.92 -17.73
N CYS A 795 -2.57 8.89 -17.95
CA CYS A 795 -1.83 7.65 -18.19
C CYS A 795 -1.59 6.78 -16.95
N LEU A 796 -1.94 7.23 -15.74
CA LEU A 796 -1.77 6.43 -14.51
C LEU A 796 -2.53 5.09 -14.57
N ASN A 797 -3.70 5.06 -15.21
CA ASN A 797 -4.48 3.83 -15.36
C ASN A 797 -3.81 2.80 -16.30
N SER A 798 -2.78 3.19 -17.05
CA SER A 798 -1.97 2.29 -17.89
C SER A 798 -0.79 1.68 -17.13
N SER A 799 -0.58 2.03 -15.87
CA SER A 799 0.45 1.42 -15.02
C SER A 799 0.19 -0.07 -14.81
N ARG A 800 1.24 -0.87 -14.65
CA ARG A 800 1.09 -2.27 -14.26
C ARG A 800 0.39 -2.38 -12.90
N LEU A 801 -0.47 -3.39 -12.74
CA LEU A 801 -1.30 -3.56 -11.53
C LEU A 801 -0.46 -3.70 -10.25
N GLU A 802 0.60 -4.53 -10.27
CA GLU A 802 1.44 -4.75 -9.09
C GLU A 802 2.14 -3.47 -8.62
N PRO A 803 2.95 -2.75 -9.44
CA PRO A 803 3.52 -1.46 -9.04
C PRO A 803 2.48 -0.45 -8.56
N LEU A 804 1.31 -0.39 -9.21
CA LEU A 804 0.23 0.50 -8.80
C LEU A 804 -0.29 0.16 -7.39
N VAL A 805 -0.44 -1.12 -7.06
CA VAL A 805 -0.84 -1.57 -5.72
C VAL A 805 0.27 -1.31 -4.69
N LEU A 806 1.53 -1.62 -5.03
CA LEU A 806 2.68 -1.41 -4.15
C LEU A 806 2.80 0.06 -3.70
N PHE A 807 2.60 1.01 -4.62
CA PHE A 807 2.67 2.45 -4.36
C PHE A 807 1.29 3.12 -4.15
N LEU A 808 0.22 2.33 -3.95
CA LEU A 808 -1.16 2.83 -3.93
C LEU A 808 -1.39 3.99 -2.95
N HIS A 809 -0.84 3.86 -1.74
CA HIS A 809 -1.00 4.89 -0.71
C HIS A 809 -0.42 6.24 -1.16
N LEU A 810 0.78 6.23 -1.76
CA LEU A 810 1.45 7.43 -2.26
C LEU A 810 0.74 8.02 -3.48
N VAL A 811 0.31 7.18 -4.42
CA VAL A 811 -0.41 7.62 -5.62
C VAL A 811 -1.71 8.33 -5.24
N LEU A 812 -2.51 7.72 -4.36
CA LEU A 812 -3.78 8.31 -3.92
C LEU A 812 -3.56 9.60 -3.13
N ASP A 813 -2.60 9.63 -2.21
CA ASP A 813 -2.29 10.84 -1.43
C ASP A 813 -1.90 12.02 -2.35
N LYS A 814 -1.04 11.80 -3.35
CA LYS A 814 -0.68 12.84 -4.33
C LYS A 814 -1.85 13.25 -5.22
N LEU A 815 -2.69 12.30 -5.65
CA LEU A 815 -3.90 12.63 -6.43
C LEU A 815 -4.90 13.46 -5.63
N PHE A 816 -5.12 13.15 -4.35
CA PHE A 816 -5.98 13.95 -3.48
C PHE A 816 -5.38 15.32 -3.18
N GLN A 817 -4.06 15.42 -2.99
CA GLN A 817 -3.35 16.70 -2.87
C GLN A 817 -3.58 17.59 -4.10
N LEU A 818 -3.38 17.06 -5.31
CA LEU A 818 -3.64 17.77 -6.58
C LEU A 818 -5.13 18.10 -6.81
N SER A 819 -6.03 17.37 -6.14
CA SER A 819 -7.48 17.61 -6.22
C SER A 819 -7.94 18.76 -5.33
N VAL A 820 -7.34 18.89 -4.15
CA VAL A 820 -7.73 19.88 -3.13
C VAL A 820 -6.93 21.17 -3.25
N GLN A 821 -5.66 21.09 -3.65
CA GLN A 821 -4.74 22.22 -3.67
C GLN A 821 -4.46 22.67 -5.12
N PRO A 822 -4.88 23.90 -5.50
CA PRO A 822 -4.42 24.52 -6.74
C PRO A 822 -2.90 24.70 -6.72
N MET A 823 -2.23 24.37 -7.82
CA MET A 823 -0.77 24.48 -7.92
C MET A 823 -0.41 25.76 -8.68
N VAL A 824 0.78 26.31 -8.42
CA VAL A 824 1.29 27.48 -9.15
C VAL A 824 2.46 27.04 -10.03
N ILE A 825 2.34 27.25 -11.34
CA ILE A 825 3.36 26.95 -12.35
C ILE A 825 3.65 28.23 -13.12
N ALA A 826 4.91 28.67 -13.21
CA ALA A 826 5.27 29.93 -13.88
C ALA A 826 4.45 31.15 -13.43
N GLY A 827 4.04 31.21 -12.15
CA GLY A 827 3.21 32.28 -11.61
C GLY A 827 1.71 32.21 -11.98
N GLN A 828 1.28 31.20 -12.73
CA GLN A 828 -0.13 30.94 -13.05
C GLN A 828 -0.69 29.80 -12.21
N THR A 829 -1.94 29.92 -11.77
CA THR A 829 -2.64 28.86 -11.04
C THR A 829 -3.12 27.77 -12.01
N ALA A 830 -2.53 26.59 -11.93
CA ALA A 830 -2.94 25.41 -12.67
C ALA A 830 -3.91 24.57 -11.82
N ASN A 831 -5.02 24.15 -12.43
CA ASN A 831 -6.03 23.32 -11.79
C ASN A 831 -5.98 21.88 -12.34
N PHE A 832 -5.61 20.93 -11.49
CA PHE A 832 -5.54 19.52 -11.83
C PHE A 832 -6.70 18.69 -11.27
N SER A 833 -7.67 19.32 -10.59
CA SER A 833 -8.71 18.62 -9.82
C SER A 833 -9.57 17.66 -10.64
N GLN A 834 -10.02 18.06 -11.83
CA GLN A 834 -10.80 17.19 -12.70
C GLN A 834 -9.97 15.97 -13.14
N PHE A 835 -8.75 16.20 -13.63
CA PHE A 835 -7.87 15.12 -14.08
C PHE A 835 -7.51 14.16 -12.95
N ALA A 836 -7.17 14.69 -11.77
CA ALA A 836 -6.84 13.89 -10.60
C ALA A 836 -8.04 13.05 -10.14
N PHE A 837 -9.25 13.63 -10.11
CA PHE A 837 -10.47 12.90 -9.77
C PHE A 837 -10.78 11.79 -10.79
N GLU A 838 -10.71 12.08 -12.10
CA GLU A 838 -10.88 11.10 -13.16
C GLU A 838 -9.87 9.95 -13.04
N SER A 839 -8.60 10.26 -12.71
CA SER A 839 -7.56 9.26 -12.45
C SER A 839 -7.87 8.40 -11.23
N VAL A 840 -8.35 8.98 -10.11
CA VAL A 840 -8.76 8.19 -8.92
C VAL A 840 -9.92 7.26 -9.28
N VAL A 841 -10.92 7.74 -10.03
CA VAL A 841 -12.04 6.90 -10.49
C VAL A 841 -11.54 5.76 -11.38
N ALA A 842 -10.64 6.04 -12.32
CA ALA A 842 -10.06 5.03 -13.19
C ALA A 842 -9.28 3.97 -12.41
N ILE A 843 -8.42 4.39 -11.47
CA ILE A 843 -7.65 3.50 -10.59
C ILE A 843 -8.60 2.66 -9.72
N ALA A 844 -9.59 3.27 -9.08
CA ALA A 844 -10.55 2.56 -8.24
C ALA A 844 -11.34 1.52 -9.04
N ASN A 845 -11.76 1.86 -10.27
CA ASN A 845 -12.42 0.92 -11.18
C ASN A 845 -11.49 -0.23 -11.59
N SER A 846 -10.24 0.07 -11.93
CA SER A 846 -9.23 -0.93 -12.28
C SER A 846 -8.99 -1.92 -11.14
N LEU A 847 -8.81 -1.41 -9.91
CA LEU A 847 -8.63 -2.23 -8.71
C LEU A 847 -9.90 -3.03 -8.37
N HIS A 848 -11.09 -2.44 -8.48
CA HIS A 848 -12.34 -3.13 -8.16
C HIS A 848 -12.68 -4.25 -9.17
N ASN A 849 -12.36 -4.05 -10.44
CA ASN A 849 -12.64 -5.02 -11.50
C ASN A 849 -11.53 -6.06 -11.70
N SER A 850 -10.39 -5.92 -11.01
CA SER A 850 -9.34 -6.93 -11.05
C SER A 850 -9.78 -8.21 -10.35
N ASN A 851 -9.60 -9.36 -11.01
CA ASN A 851 -9.90 -10.68 -10.47
C ASN A 851 -8.87 -11.15 -9.44
N ASP A 852 -7.66 -10.57 -9.47
CA ASP A 852 -6.56 -10.97 -8.58
C ASP A 852 -6.63 -10.31 -7.19
N LEU A 853 -7.55 -9.35 -7.01
CA LEU A 853 -7.71 -8.61 -5.76
C LEU A 853 -8.91 -9.13 -4.96
N ALA A 854 -8.68 -9.38 -3.68
CA ALA A 854 -9.71 -9.87 -2.78
C ALA A 854 -10.86 -8.87 -2.61
N LYS A 855 -12.07 -9.40 -2.57
CA LYS A 855 -13.29 -8.69 -2.20
C LYS A 855 -13.81 -9.25 -0.89
N ASP A 856 -14.34 -8.38 -0.04
CA ASP A 856 -15.00 -8.82 1.20
C ASP A 856 -16.35 -9.49 0.90
N GLN A 857 -17.01 -9.96 1.96
CA GLN A 857 -18.33 -10.59 1.88
C GLN A 857 -19.42 -9.71 1.24
N HIS A 858 -19.20 -8.39 1.17
CA HIS A 858 -20.11 -7.42 0.56
C HIS A 858 -19.67 -7.01 -0.86
N GLY A 859 -18.69 -7.72 -1.44
CA GLY A 859 -18.16 -7.45 -2.77
C GLY A 859 -17.28 -6.20 -2.86
N ARG A 860 -16.88 -5.59 -1.73
CA ARG A 860 -16.03 -4.38 -1.71
C ARG A 860 -14.57 -4.79 -1.81
N ASN A 861 -13.78 -4.02 -2.55
CA ASN A 861 -12.34 -4.31 -2.67
C ASN A 861 -11.65 -4.05 -1.32
N CYS A 862 -10.93 -5.06 -0.81
CA CYS A 862 -10.32 -5.01 0.52
C CYS A 862 -9.26 -3.91 0.63
N LEU A 863 -8.42 -3.72 -0.40
CA LEU A 863 -7.36 -2.70 -0.40
C LEU A 863 -7.92 -1.28 -0.31
N LEU A 864 -8.96 -1.00 -1.11
CA LEU A 864 -9.63 0.30 -1.08
C LEU A 864 -10.33 0.55 0.26
N ALA A 865 -10.96 -0.50 0.84
CA ALA A 865 -11.57 -0.41 2.15
C ALA A 865 -10.54 -0.11 3.25
N SER A 866 -9.40 -0.81 3.25
CA SER A 866 -8.30 -0.59 4.18
C SER A 866 -7.67 0.79 4.02
N TYR A 867 -7.47 1.28 2.79
CA TYR A 867 -6.96 2.62 2.53
C TYR A 867 -7.88 3.68 3.15
N VAL A 868 -9.20 3.61 2.89
CA VAL A 868 -10.16 4.59 3.42
C VAL A 868 -10.26 4.54 4.94
N HIS A 869 -10.10 3.37 5.56
CA HIS A 869 -10.24 3.21 7.01
C HIS A 869 -8.98 3.58 7.81
N TYR A 870 -7.78 3.27 7.32
CA TYR A 870 -6.54 3.48 8.10
C TYR A 870 -5.64 4.59 7.55
N VAL A 871 -5.59 4.76 6.22
CA VAL A 871 -4.55 5.53 5.52
C VAL A 871 -5.04 6.92 5.13
N PHE A 872 -6.26 7.01 4.57
CA PHE A 872 -6.77 8.24 3.96
C PHE A 872 -6.83 9.39 4.95
N ARG A 873 -6.29 10.54 4.53
CA ARG A 873 -6.35 11.82 5.24
C ARG A 873 -6.56 12.94 4.22
N LEU A 874 -7.24 14.01 4.65
CA LEU A 874 -7.27 15.24 3.89
C LEU A 874 -5.86 15.86 3.81
N PRO A 875 -5.46 16.40 2.65
CA PRO A 875 -4.27 17.24 2.56
C PRO A 875 -4.41 18.44 3.51
N GLU A 876 -3.46 18.60 4.44
CA GLU A 876 -3.41 19.79 5.30
C GLU A 876 -2.82 20.97 4.51
N PRO A 877 -3.38 22.19 4.60
CA PRO A 877 -2.80 23.34 3.95
C PRO A 877 -1.38 23.61 4.51
N PRO A 878 -0.42 24.04 3.68
CA PRO A 878 0.94 24.29 4.13
C PRO A 878 0.94 25.31 5.27
N ARG A 879 1.40 24.89 6.46
CA ARG A 879 1.71 25.80 7.57
C ARG A 879 3.06 26.45 7.28
N ASP A 880 3.08 27.78 7.19
CA ASP A 880 4.33 28.53 7.16
C ASP A 880 5.20 28.17 8.36
N PRO A 881 6.53 28.02 8.21
CA PRO A 881 7.41 27.69 9.31
C PRO A 881 7.35 28.80 10.38
N PRO A 882 7.35 28.45 11.68
CA PRO A 882 7.28 29.44 12.75
C PRO A 882 8.53 30.32 12.70
N LYS A 883 8.34 31.61 12.41
CA LYS A 883 9.37 32.62 12.62
C LYS A 883 9.69 32.67 14.12
N SER A 884 10.93 32.37 14.48
CA SER A 884 11.37 32.43 15.88
C SER A 884 11.29 33.87 16.39
N GLY A 885 10.55 34.10 17.47
CA GLY A 885 10.61 35.32 18.26
C GLY A 885 9.25 35.99 18.50
N GLY A 886 8.49 35.46 19.46
CA GLY A 886 7.29 36.11 19.99
C GLY A 886 6.60 35.24 21.03
N THR A 887 6.46 35.75 22.25
CA THR A 887 5.89 35.07 23.43
C THR A 887 4.53 34.44 23.19
N ALA A 888 4.36 33.22 23.70
CA ALA A 888 3.17 32.39 23.59
C ALA A 888 1.93 33.06 24.20
N ALA A 889 0.93 33.35 23.36
CA ALA A 889 -0.46 33.49 23.77
C ALA A 889 -1.18 32.18 23.42
N LEU A 890 -1.79 31.55 24.42
CA LEU A 890 -2.72 30.43 24.27
C LEU A 890 -3.91 30.83 23.38
N PRO A 891 -4.27 30.08 22.32
CA PRO A 891 -5.53 30.30 21.62
C PRO A 891 -6.69 29.50 22.28
N ASP A 892 -7.78 30.21 22.58
CA ASP A 892 -9.11 29.71 22.97
C ASP A 892 -9.73 28.86 21.82
N PRO A 893 -10.31 27.67 22.07
CA PRO A 893 -10.75 26.74 21.01
C PRO A 893 -12.10 27.12 20.35
N ARG A 894 -12.47 28.40 20.29
CA ARG A 894 -13.74 28.82 19.70
C ARG A 894 -13.53 29.87 18.62
N TYR A 895 -14.09 29.58 17.45
CA TYR A 895 -14.12 30.37 16.21
C TYR A 895 -12.88 30.31 15.32
N HIS A 896 -12.86 29.35 14.38
CA HIS A 896 -12.24 29.52 13.05
C HIS A 896 -13.23 29.08 11.96
N THR A 897 -14.28 29.88 11.77
CA THR A 897 -15.04 29.94 10.51
C THR A 897 -14.90 31.36 9.98
N TYR A 898 -13.93 31.58 9.10
CA TYR A 898 -13.83 32.74 8.21
C TYR A 898 -13.43 32.18 6.84
N GLY A 899 -14.14 32.40 5.73
CA GLY A 899 -15.37 33.15 5.52
C GLY A 899 -15.69 33.13 4.02
N ARG A 900 -16.97 32.97 3.69
CA ARG A 900 -17.52 33.15 2.34
C ARG A 900 -17.26 34.59 1.88
N THR A 901 -16.37 34.81 0.92
CA THR A 901 -16.47 36.00 0.06
C THR A 901 -17.45 35.69 -1.05
N SER A 902 -18.67 36.22 -0.95
CA SER A 902 -19.65 36.11 -2.02
C SER A 902 -19.09 36.73 -3.32
N ALA A 903 -19.36 36.11 -4.46
CA ALA A 903 -18.98 36.65 -5.77
C ALA A 903 -19.51 38.09 -5.98
N ALA A 904 -20.59 38.47 -5.29
CA ALA A 904 -21.11 39.84 -5.25
C ALA A 904 -20.17 40.83 -4.54
N ALA A 905 -19.46 40.44 -3.48
CA ALA A 905 -18.51 41.29 -2.77
C ALA A 905 -17.20 41.50 -3.56
N VAL A 906 -16.75 40.48 -4.30
CA VAL A 906 -15.58 40.59 -5.19
C VAL A 906 -15.92 41.43 -6.43
N SER A 907 -17.12 41.25 -6.99
CA SER A 907 -17.61 42.05 -8.12
C SER A 907 -17.83 43.52 -7.73
N SER A 908 -18.33 43.80 -6.53
CA SER A 908 -18.46 45.16 -5.98
C SER A 908 -17.10 45.84 -5.78
N LYS A 909 -16.09 45.13 -5.27
CA LYS A 909 -14.72 45.67 -5.12
C LYS A 909 -14.00 45.86 -6.47
N LEU A 910 -14.26 45.02 -7.47
CA LEU A 910 -13.76 45.18 -8.85
C LEU A 910 -14.43 46.33 -9.60
N LEU A 911 -15.72 46.57 -9.36
CA LEU A 911 -16.44 47.75 -9.87
C LEU A 911 -15.94 49.03 -9.20
N GLN A 912 -15.67 49.01 -7.90
CA GLN A 912 -15.12 50.16 -7.16
C GLN A 912 -13.68 50.48 -7.58
N ALA A 913 -12.87 49.46 -7.90
CA ALA A 913 -11.51 49.63 -8.44
C ALA A 913 -11.49 50.20 -9.88
N ARG A 914 -12.50 49.88 -10.71
CA ARG A 914 -12.65 50.47 -12.06
C ARG A 914 -13.12 51.93 -12.04
N VAL A 915 -13.81 52.37 -10.99
CA VAL A 915 -14.25 53.77 -10.82
C VAL A 915 -13.11 54.68 -10.31
N MET A 916 -12.05 54.12 -9.73
CA MET A 916 -10.92 54.88 -9.17
C MET A 916 -9.67 54.97 -10.08
N SER A 917 -9.70 54.36 -11.28
CA SER A 917 -8.59 54.43 -12.24
C SER A 917 -8.85 55.48 -13.32
N SER A 918 -8.50 56.74 -13.04
CA SER A 918 -8.48 57.81 -14.04
C SER A 918 -7.15 57.84 -14.81
N SER A 919 -7.04 57.02 -15.85
CA SER A 919 -5.99 57.14 -16.87
C SER A 919 -6.57 56.77 -18.22
N ASN A 920 -6.92 57.79 -19.00
CA ASN A 920 -7.52 57.68 -20.32
C ASN A 920 -6.43 57.91 -21.37
N PRO A 921 -6.16 56.97 -22.28
CA PRO A 921 -5.49 57.31 -23.53
C PRO A 921 -6.29 56.75 -24.70
N ASP A 922 -7.13 57.58 -25.31
CA ASP A 922 -7.56 57.40 -26.69
C ASP A 922 -7.47 58.75 -27.41
N LEU A 923 -6.40 58.88 -28.19
CA LEU A 923 -6.32 59.81 -29.31
C LEU A 923 -5.66 59.04 -30.45
N ALA A 924 -6.51 58.67 -31.41
CA ALA A 924 -6.15 58.07 -32.68
C ALA A 924 -5.43 59.08 -33.60
N GLY A 925 -4.65 58.55 -34.55
CA GLY A 925 -4.25 59.25 -35.77
C GLY A 925 -2.92 58.75 -36.33
N THR A 926 -2.90 57.70 -37.15
CA THR A 926 -2.93 57.70 -38.63
C THR A 926 -1.60 57.94 -39.36
N HIS A 927 -1.24 56.92 -40.15
CA HIS A 927 -0.65 56.92 -41.50
C HIS A 927 0.86 57.09 -41.77
N CYS A 928 1.30 56.11 -42.59
CA CYS A 928 2.24 56.15 -43.73
C CYS A 928 3.65 55.54 -43.59
N ALA A 929 3.90 54.67 -44.57
CA ALA A 929 5.08 53.89 -44.91
C ALA A 929 6.35 54.71 -45.22
N ALA A 930 7.52 54.09 -45.02
CA ALA A 930 8.49 53.77 -46.08
C ALA A 930 9.72 53.04 -45.51
N ASP A 931 10.07 51.95 -46.19
CA ASP A 931 11.39 51.46 -46.62
C ASP A 931 12.58 51.19 -45.67
N GLU A 932 13.09 49.98 -45.93
CA GLU A 932 14.48 49.53 -46.09
C GLU A 932 15.39 49.16 -44.90
N GLU A 933 15.84 47.90 -45.03
CA GLU A 933 17.19 47.36 -44.87
C GLU A 933 17.79 47.02 -43.49
N ASN A 934 18.16 45.73 -43.46
CA ASN A 934 19.42 45.15 -43.00
C ASN A 934 19.69 44.89 -41.52
N SER A 935 19.89 43.59 -41.29
CA SER A 935 21.09 43.00 -40.70
C SER A 935 21.13 42.79 -39.18
N ASP A 936 21.18 41.50 -38.86
CA ASP A 936 22.18 40.84 -38.01
C ASP A 936 22.30 41.15 -36.50
N ARG A 937 22.48 40.03 -35.78
CA ARG A 937 23.24 39.82 -34.54
C ARG A 937 22.56 39.97 -33.18
N SER A 938 22.35 38.79 -32.59
CA SER A 938 22.86 38.34 -31.28
C SER A 938 22.83 39.31 -30.09
N CYS A 939 21.98 38.98 -29.11
CA CYS A 939 22.37 38.52 -27.76
C CYS A 939 21.26 37.64 -27.20
#